data_AF-A0A2U1XHS4-F1
#
_entry.id   AF-A0A2U1XHS4-F1
#
_cell.length_a   1.000
_cell.length_b   1.000
_cell.length_c   1.000
_cell.angle_alpha   90.00
_cell.angle_beta   90.00
_cell.angle_gamma   90.00
#
_symmetry.space_group_name_H-M   'P 1'
#
loop_
_entity.id
_entity.type
_entity.pdbx_description
1 polymer ?
#
loop_
_entity_poly.entity_id
_entity_poly.type
_entity_poly.pdbx_seq_one_letter_code
_entity_poly.pdbx_strand_id
1 'polypeptide(L)'
;MLPGRSLPAPAAASPSRWTSRLLLSVCTVLATGFSASGIAQPVTTTAPITVAELPPTPIHAAELMAPERPRPQGRTQPVAAKPPATPSTAPNADPQTAEARAAAAKAARAAKMAEARAADERIMSSRASDSRPPDGQTACADHEPASQQVLDALFGGDAAFADLARRSPAEAFRCSSLFPGDAALAALRDAVPQAPFDAVGAADQLSTRPGGEEIIARALDLGLLTRSLEGGMPFYETRHELRKRLPKTDLRALEIHAAKALAASLARDPAGMAPKIGALLDDMVDDPPADRFRITMAMSSEDLLGLIARIGPQLYTSSLDGLVNILRIQVKLEKRSFLALAREERTRPLWAEFFVATVAGGRAASLFGTNPAIARELMRESLRALLPADGKPPAIDTAVVIGALADAMDLDSPAIRAALEDELAARYRAAGEPPAKTGLQDVSIRGGIGDTPARGIIGLAGSLHAARLSGRAATPAFEAERFSQNHPLAALPVLSGQRLFRNGINVQRMTFYDDPDGRASFRGFLRQHRAQGWALHAQSGFAVAISPERHGRRIVIVADIPGAGDAGRAAAWDWMAREGLAPSIVIHRGHSYHEDATMTEIAPGTALVFWGSCGGHTRLRSTLERAPDALVLATQNIGVSTVNEALLGIMEERLLADGAIDWNAVWKEARGRIRDRRFASYKRPDQDSANLAFRAWQIRTAAH
;
A
#
# COMPACT_ATOMS: atom_id res chain seq x y z
N MET A 1 23.43 -3.39 50.85
CA MET A 1 24.18 -4.21 51.83
C MET A 1 23.56 -5.59 51.88
N LEU A 2 24.30 -6.61 51.42
CA LEU A 2 24.13 -8.06 51.70
C LEU A 2 24.79 -8.38 53.06
N PRO A 3 24.62 -9.56 53.73
CA PRO A 3 24.53 -10.95 53.19
C PRO A 3 23.50 -11.84 53.94
N GLY A 4 23.24 -13.14 53.68
CA GLY A 4 23.72 -14.17 52.74
C GLY A 4 23.40 -15.59 53.29
N ARG A 5 23.16 -16.57 52.38
CA ARG A 5 23.35 -18.06 52.48
C ARG A 5 22.51 -18.87 53.52
N SER A 6 22.10 -20.13 53.34
CA SER A 6 22.21 -21.17 52.28
C SER A 6 21.33 -22.40 52.62
N LEU A 7 21.09 -23.27 51.62
CA LEU A 7 20.30 -24.52 51.51
C LEU A 7 20.53 -25.62 52.60
N PRO A 8 19.70 -26.70 52.60
CA PRO A 8 20.13 -27.94 51.89
C PRO A 8 19.01 -28.71 51.16
N ALA A 9 19.44 -29.54 50.21
CA ALA A 9 18.80 -30.75 49.66
C ALA A 9 19.86 -31.89 49.75
N PRO A 10 19.67 -33.16 49.28
CA PRO A 10 18.49 -33.83 48.71
C PRO A 10 18.26 -35.26 49.29
N ALA A 11 17.20 -35.96 48.84
CA ALA A 11 17.13 -37.42 48.93
C ALA A 11 16.42 -38.01 47.70
N ALA A 12 17.02 -39.04 47.11
CA ALA A 12 16.57 -39.79 45.95
C ALA A 12 16.05 -41.17 46.36
N ALA A 13 14.98 -41.67 45.73
CA ALA A 13 14.74 -43.10 45.47
C ALA A 13 13.51 -43.31 44.56
N SER A 14 13.64 -44.25 43.63
CA SER A 14 12.65 -44.83 42.70
C SER A 14 12.35 -46.30 43.15
N PRO A 15 11.66 -47.21 42.43
CA PRO A 15 10.35 -47.24 41.72
C PRO A 15 9.43 -48.43 42.16
N SER A 16 8.15 -48.47 41.75
CA SER A 16 7.38 -49.73 41.48
C SER A 16 6.09 -49.38 40.70
N ARG A 17 5.83 -49.85 39.46
CA ARG A 17 5.30 -51.16 38.97
C ARG A 17 4.03 -51.66 39.66
N TRP A 18 2.87 -51.49 39.01
CA TRP A 18 1.67 -52.37 39.09
C TRP A 18 0.89 -52.31 37.75
N THR A 19 0.04 -53.31 37.54
CA THR A 19 -0.17 -54.09 36.31
C THR A 19 -1.49 -53.86 35.57
N SER A 20 -1.53 -54.37 34.34
CA SER A 20 -2.60 -54.47 33.34
C SER A 20 -3.94 -55.10 33.76
N ARG A 21 -5.02 -54.74 33.04
CA ARG A 21 -6.16 -55.56 32.51
C ARG A 21 -7.15 -54.59 31.84
N LEU A 22 -7.36 -54.53 30.52
CA LEU A 22 -7.96 -55.47 29.55
C LEU A 22 -9.44 -55.78 29.85
N LEU A 23 -10.35 -55.22 29.03
CA LEU A 23 -11.66 -55.80 28.71
C LEU A 23 -12.13 -55.30 27.33
N LEU A 24 -12.39 -56.28 26.46
CA LEU A 24 -13.02 -56.19 25.15
C LEU A 24 -14.46 -55.65 25.28
N SER A 25 -14.96 -55.00 24.21
CA SER A 25 -16.23 -55.44 23.65
C SER A 25 -16.32 -55.14 22.16
N VAL A 26 -16.52 -56.22 21.41
CA VAL A 26 -16.82 -56.29 19.98
C VAL A 26 -18.34 -56.38 19.86
N CYS A 27 -18.94 -55.59 18.98
CA CYS A 27 -20.18 -55.96 18.29
C CYS A 27 -20.10 -55.49 16.83
N THR A 28 -20.28 -56.44 15.93
CA THR A 28 -20.33 -56.30 14.47
C THR A 28 -21.67 -56.91 14.01
N VAL A 29 -22.02 -56.74 12.71
CA VAL A 29 -23.05 -57.46 11.89
C VAL A 29 -24.42 -56.70 11.84
N LEU A 30 -25.07 -56.28 10.74
CA LEU A 30 -25.11 -56.47 9.24
C LEU A 30 -25.66 -55.17 8.59
N ALA A 31 -25.22 -54.63 7.44
CA ALA A 31 -25.25 -55.07 6.03
C ALA A 31 -26.60 -54.90 5.28
N THR A 32 -26.61 -54.03 4.25
CA THR A 32 -27.27 -54.06 2.91
C THR A 32 -27.06 -52.65 2.28
N GLY A 33 -26.71 -52.38 1.01
CA GLY A 33 -26.39 -53.11 -0.22
C GLY A 33 -26.43 -52.11 -1.43
N PHE A 34 -25.53 -52.29 -2.42
CA PHE A 34 -25.44 -51.71 -3.80
C PHE A 34 -24.90 -50.25 -3.96
N SER A 35 -24.04 -49.84 -4.91
CA SER A 35 -23.26 -50.42 -6.05
C SER A 35 -22.04 -49.49 -6.32
N ALA A 36 -20.79 -49.96 -6.46
CA ALA A 36 -20.03 -50.18 -7.72
C ALA A 36 -20.20 -49.04 -8.78
N SER A 37 -19.18 -48.38 -9.35
CA SER A 37 -17.81 -48.79 -9.70
C SER A 37 -16.94 -47.54 -10.03
N GLY A 38 -15.63 -47.63 -9.82
CA GLY A 38 -14.66 -46.61 -10.27
C GLY A 38 -13.26 -46.90 -9.75
N ILE A 39 -12.58 -47.84 -10.41
CA ILE A 39 -11.25 -48.36 -10.07
C ILE A 39 -10.18 -47.30 -10.35
N ALA A 40 -9.38 -46.94 -9.34
CA ALA A 40 -7.99 -46.51 -9.51
C ALA A 40 -7.18 -47.01 -8.30
N GLN A 41 -6.15 -47.82 -8.57
CA GLN A 41 -5.27 -48.40 -7.55
C GLN A 41 -4.41 -47.32 -6.85
N PRO A 42 -3.97 -47.57 -5.61
CA PRO A 42 -3.15 -46.63 -4.84
C PRO A 42 -1.68 -46.76 -5.26
N VAL A 43 -1.11 -45.68 -5.80
CA VAL A 43 0.35 -45.54 -5.92
C VAL A 43 0.91 -45.25 -4.53
N THR A 44 1.80 -46.14 -4.10
CA THR A 44 2.52 -46.12 -2.83
C THR A 44 3.71 -45.16 -2.92
N THR A 45 4.03 -44.55 -1.77
CA THR A 45 5.31 -43.90 -1.43
C THR A 45 5.74 -42.67 -2.23
N THR A 46 5.31 -41.48 -1.79
CA THR A 46 6.08 -40.25 -1.98
C THR A 46 7.20 -40.19 -0.94
N ALA A 47 8.43 -40.32 -1.43
CA ALA A 47 9.64 -40.01 -0.67
C ALA A 47 9.66 -38.53 -0.23
N PRO A 48 10.32 -38.18 0.88
CA PRO A 48 10.52 -36.78 1.26
C PRO A 48 11.39 -36.09 0.20
N ILE A 49 10.82 -35.07 -0.46
CA ILE A 49 11.56 -34.20 -1.37
C ILE A 49 12.49 -33.31 -0.52
N THR A 50 13.79 -33.53 -0.64
CA THR A 50 14.82 -32.70 -0.01
C THR A 50 15.13 -31.49 -0.88
N VAL A 51 15.11 -30.30 -0.28
CA VAL A 51 15.56 -28.98 -0.82
C VAL A 51 17.07 -28.95 -1.12
N ALA A 52 17.68 -30.08 -1.43
CA ALA A 52 19.13 -30.27 -1.49
C ALA A 52 19.73 -30.11 -2.90
N GLU A 53 18.92 -29.96 -3.95
CA GLU A 53 19.41 -29.90 -5.34
C GLU A 53 18.85 -28.68 -6.09
N LEU A 54 19.23 -27.48 -5.65
CA LEU A 54 19.10 -26.28 -6.47
C LEU A 54 20.43 -26.00 -7.18
N PRO A 55 20.47 -25.81 -8.51
CA PRO A 55 21.70 -25.46 -9.21
C PRO A 55 22.26 -24.12 -8.68
N PRO A 56 23.59 -23.97 -8.55
CA PRO A 56 24.19 -22.80 -7.93
C PRO A 56 24.40 -21.70 -8.96
N THR A 57 23.49 -20.73 -9.03
CA THR A 57 23.81 -19.38 -9.52
C THR A 57 23.87 -18.44 -8.32
N PRO A 58 25.07 -18.17 -7.77
CA PRO A 58 25.21 -17.24 -6.66
C PRO A 58 24.77 -15.84 -7.09
N ILE A 59 23.97 -15.19 -6.26
CA ILE A 59 23.47 -13.84 -6.55
C ILE A 59 24.61 -12.81 -6.42
N HIS A 60 24.95 -12.11 -7.51
CA HIS A 60 25.63 -10.81 -7.47
C HIS A 60 24.58 -9.70 -7.57
N ALA A 61 24.43 -8.89 -6.52
CA ALA A 61 23.41 -7.82 -6.45
C ALA A 61 23.54 -6.76 -7.56
N ALA A 62 24.69 -6.70 -8.25
CA ALA A 62 24.94 -5.81 -9.38
C ALA A 62 24.47 -6.39 -10.74
N GLU A 63 24.36 -7.72 -10.88
CA GLU A 63 23.97 -8.36 -12.15
C GLU A 63 22.45 -8.46 -12.33
N LEU A 64 21.69 -8.57 -11.23
CA LEU A 64 20.21 -8.66 -11.26
C LEU A 64 19.50 -7.32 -11.55
N MET A 65 20.22 -6.21 -11.55
CA MET A 65 19.67 -4.85 -11.71
C MET A 65 20.36 -4.09 -12.84
N ALA A 66 21.11 -4.80 -13.70
CA ALA A 66 21.72 -4.18 -14.86
C ALA A 66 20.62 -3.94 -15.91
N PRO A 67 20.45 -2.71 -16.43
CA PRO A 67 19.68 -2.54 -17.66
C PRO A 67 20.35 -3.38 -18.75
N GLU A 68 19.56 -4.01 -19.63
CA GLU A 68 20.08 -4.77 -20.77
C GLU A 68 21.17 -3.94 -21.48
N ARG A 69 22.42 -4.42 -21.44
CA ARG A 69 23.56 -3.70 -22.05
C ARG A 69 23.69 -4.07 -23.52
N PRO A 70 23.82 -3.09 -24.44
CA PRO A 70 24.55 -3.29 -25.67
C PRO A 70 26.08 -3.38 -25.39
N ARG A 71 26.79 -4.08 -26.29
CA ARG A 71 28.22 -4.44 -26.25
C ARG A 71 29.21 -3.25 -26.07
N PRO A 72 30.48 -3.54 -25.68
CA PRO A 72 31.17 -2.77 -24.64
C PRO A 72 32.05 -1.63 -25.16
N GLN A 73 32.24 -0.60 -24.34
CA GLN A 73 33.36 0.33 -24.45
C GLN A 73 34.21 0.38 -23.18
N GLY A 74 35.51 0.16 -23.36
CA GLY A 74 36.60 1.02 -22.88
C GLY A 74 36.81 1.17 -21.38
N ARG A 75 37.75 0.39 -20.83
CA ARG A 75 38.38 0.56 -19.51
C ARG A 75 38.86 2.00 -19.26
N THR A 76 38.57 2.55 -18.08
CA THR A 76 39.34 3.62 -17.46
C THR A 76 39.93 3.14 -16.13
N GLN A 77 41.25 3.29 -15.99
CA GLN A 77 42.00 3.09 -14.74
C GLN A 77 42.08 4.39 -13.92
N PRO A 78 42.40 4.33 -12.61
CA PRO A 78 42.02 5.34 -11.64
C PRO A 78 43.08 6.43 -11.39
N VAL A 79 42.59 7.57 -10.90
CA VAL A 79 43.34 8.75 -10.46
C VAL A 79 44.09 8.44 -9.15
N ALA A 80 45.42 8.58 -9.17
CA ALA A 80 46.28 8.57 -7.99
C ALA A 80 46.87 9.97 -7.72
N ALA A 81 47.10 10.23 -6.44
CA ALA A 81 47.42 11.51 -5.83
C ALA A 81 48.78 12.12 -6.23
N LYS A 82 48.86 13.44 -6.05
CA LYS A 82 49.98 14.34 -6.38
C LYS A 82 51.01 14.40 -5.23
N PRO A 83 52.32 14.31 -5.51
CA PRO A 83 53.37 14.89 -4.65
C PRO A 83 54.15 16.01 -5.37
N PRO A 84 54.96 16.81 -4.63
CA PRO A 84 55.40 18.14 -5.07
C PRO A 84 56.72 18.16 -5.87
N ALA A 85 56.99 19.36 -6.40
CA ALA A 85 57.90 19.71 -7.48
C ALA A 85 59.41 19.52 -7.23
N THR A 86 60.16 19.36 -8.33
CA THR A 86 61.53 19.87 -8.51
C THR A 86 61.86 20.00 -10.02
N PRO A 87 62.75 20.93 -10.43
CA PRO A 87 62.84 21.41 -11.82
C PRO A 87 64.03 20.85 -12.60
N SER A 88 63.90 20.69 -13.93
CA SER A 88 65.05 20.53 -14.84
C SER A 88 64.70 20.83 -16.31
N THR A 89 65.18 21.99 -16.77
CA THR A 89 65.92 22.31 -18.02
C THR A 89 65.71 21.53 -19.34
N ALA A 90 65.12 22.24 -20.31
CA ALA A 90 65.50 22.44 -21.75
C ALA A 90 65.39 21.26 -22.78
N PRO A 91 65.41 21.49 -24.11
CA PRO A 91 65.18 22.72 -24.92
C PRO A 91 64.20 22.56 -26.13
N ASN A 92 63.72 23.71 -26.62
CA ASN A 92 63.29 24.07 -27.99
C ASN A 92 62.71 22.99 -28.93
N ALA A 93 61.38 22.99 -29.05
CA ALA A 93 60.68 22.58 -30.27
C ALA A 93 60.02 23.81 -30.92
N ASP A 94 60.27 24.00 -32.20
CA ASP A 94 59.85 25.15 -33.01
C ASP A 94 58.30 25.33 -32.97
N PRO A 95 57.78 26.49 -32.51
CA PRO A 95 56.36 26.75 -32.31
C PRO A 95 55.51 26.51 -33.55
N GLN A 96 56.03 26.79 -34.74
CA GLN A 96 55.28 26.68 -36.00
C GLN A 96 54.96 25.22 -36.36
N THR A 97 55.86 24.28 -36.07
CA THR A 97 55.63 22.84 -36.27
C THR A 97 54.65 22.23 -35.29
N ALA A 98 54.58 22.76 -34.06
CA ALA A 98 53.61 22.32 -33.05
C ALA A 98 52.19 22.80 -33.39
N GLU A 99 52.07 24.04 -33.88
CA GLU A 99 50.79 24.64 -34.28
C GLU A 99 50.24 23.99 -35.56
N ALA A 100 51.10 23.69 -36.54
CA ALA A 100 50.71 22.96 -37.75
C ALA A 100 50.24 21.52 -37.45
N ARG A 101 50.90 20.81 -36.53
CA ARG A 101 50.46 19.47 -36.10
C ARG A 101 49.16 19.50 -35.31
N ALA A 102 48.96 20.52 -34.46
CA ALA A 102 47.72 20.71 -33.72
C ALA A 102 46.55 21.07 -34.66
N ALA A 103 46.78 21.90 -35.67
CA ALA A 103 45.79 22.25 -36.69
C ALA A 103 45.42 21.02 -37.56
N ALA A 104 46.41 20.22 -37.97
CA ALA A 104 46.16 18.98 -38.72
C ALA A 104 45.38 17.95 -37.90
N ALA A 105 45.70 17.79 -36.61
CA ALA A 105 44.96 16.90 -35.71
C ALA A 105 43.52 17.37 -35.46
N LYS A 106 43.30 18.69 -35.37
CA LYS A 106 41.96 19.28 -35.23
C LYS A 106 41.13 19.11 -36.52
N ALA A 107 41.74 19.30 -37.68
CA ALA A 107 41.10 19.07 -38.98
C ALA A 107 40.73 17.59 -39.19
N ALA A 108 41.63 16.66 -38.84
CA ALA A 108 41.36 15.23 -38.92
C ALA A 108 40.23 14.78 -37.98
N ARG A 109 40.14 15.37 -36.78
CA ARG A 109 39.07 15.10 -35.82
C ARG A 109 37.72 15.68 -36.27
N ALA A 110 37.74 16.86 -36.90
CA ALA A 110 36.55 17.46 -37.51
C ALA A 110 36.04 16.65 -38.72
N ALA A 111 36.95 16.16 -39.57
CA ALA A 111 36.59 15.29 -40.70
C ALA A 111 35.96 13.96 -40.23
N LYS A 112 36.54 13.33 -39.19
CA LYS A 112 35.97 12.11 -38.59
C LYS A 112 34.60 12.33 -37.95
N MET A 113 34.38 13.50 -37.33
CA MET A 113 33.07 13.86 -36.78
C MET A 113 32.04 14.18 -37.87
N ALA A 114 32.47 14.76 -38.99
CA ALA A 114 31.60 14.99 -40.15
C ALA A 114 31.23 13.67 -40.84
N GLU A 115 32.15 12.72 -40.98
CA GLU A 115 31.86 11.36 -41.47
C GLU A 115 30.92 10.60 -40.54
N ALA A 116 31.12 10.70 -39.22
CA ALA A 116 30.22 10.08 -38.24
C ALA A 116 28.80 10.69 -38.29
N ARG A 117 28.69 12.01 -38.44
CA ARG A 117 27.39 12.69 -38.61
C ARG A 117 26.73 12.34 -39.94
N ALA A 118 27.49 12.23 -41.03
CA ALA A 118 26.96 11.80 -42.33
C ALA A 118 26.53 10.32 -42.32
N ALA A 119 27.20 9.48 -41.53
CA ALA A 119 26.81 8.09 -41.30
C ALA A 119 25.54 7.99 -40.44
N ASP A 120 25.42 8.79 -39.38
CA ASP A 120 24.21 8.87 -38.55
C ASP A 120 23.03 9.46 -39.35
N GLU A 121 23.25 10.48 -40.18
CA GLU A 121 22.22 11.02 -41.08
C GLU A 121 21.77 10.00 -42.13
N ARG A 122 22.68 9.16 -42.65
CA ARG A 122 22.31 8.03 -43.54
C ARG A 122 21.53 6.94 -42.81
N ILE A 123 21.87 6.65 -41.55
CA ILE A 123 21.13 5.68 -40.72
C ILE A 123 19.74 6.23 -40.37
N MET A 124 19.63 7.51 -40.03
CA MET A 124 18.35 8.18 -39.74
C MET A 124 17.48 8.34 -41.01
N SER A 125 18.09 8.63 -42.16
CA SER A 125 17.41 8.68 -43.46
C SER A 125 16.94 7.30 -43.95
N SER A 126 17.69 6.23 -43.64
CA SER A 126 17.27 4.84 -43.93
C SER A 126 16.10 4.35 -43.05
N ARG A 127 15.89 4.96 -41.88
CA ARG A 127 14.74 4.71 -41.00
C ARG A 127 13.52 5.58 -41.32
N ALA A 128 13.70 6.67 -42.07
CA ALA A 128 12.62 7.56 -42.50
C ALA A 128 11.96 7.12 -43.82
N SER A 129 12.48 6.08 -44.49
CA SER A 129 11.98 5.61 -45.79
C SER A 129 11.20 4.29 -45.75
N ASP A 130 11.06 3.65 -44.59
CA ASP A 130 10.12 2.54 -44.38
C ASP A 130 8.82 3.07 -43.78
N SER A 131 7.84 3.36 -44.65
CA SER A 131 6.49 3.78 -44.29
C SER A 131 5.60 2.59 -43.88
N ARG A 132 6.01 1.83 -42.86
CA ARG A 132 5.10 1.00 -42.04
C ARG A 132 5.55 1.01 -40.59
N PRO A 133 4.65 1.28 -39.63
CA PRO A 133 4.94 1.04 -38.23
C PRO A 133 5.20 -0.46 -38.00
N PRO A 134 6.14 -0.84 -37.11
CA PRO A 134 6.32 -2.23 -36.73
C PRO A 134 5.03 -2.76 -36.09
N ASP A 135 4.67 -4.01 -36.42
CA ASP A 135 3.45 -4.67 -35.96
C ASP A 135 3.27 -4.53 -34.42
N GLY A 136 2.16 -3.92 -33.99
CA GLY A 136 1.64 -4.08 -32.62
C GLY A 136 1.57 -2.87 -31.68
N GLN A 137 1.92 -1.65 -32.08
CA GLN A 137 1.68 -0.48 -31.21
C GLN A 137 0.24 0.03 -31.31
N THR A 138 -0.62 -0.47 -30.43
CA THR A 138 -2.01 0.00 -30.23
C THR A 138 -2.15 0.89 -29.00
N ALA A 139 -1.05 1.33 -28.39
CA ALA A 139 -1.05 2.16 -27.18
C ALA A 139 -0.73 3.62 -27.52
N CYS A 140 -1.37 4.54 -26.80
CA CYS A 140 -1.11 5.97 -26.92
C CYS A 140 0.15 6.34 -26.13
N ALA A 141 0.55 7.61 -26.19
CA ALA A 141 1.82 8.05 -25.60
C ALA A 141 1.83 8.06 -24.05
N ASP A 142 0.67 7.86 -23.43
CA ASP A 142 0.50 7.57 -22.01
C ASP A 142 0.68 6.06 -21.68
N HIS A 143 1.06 5.25 -22.66
CA HIS A 143 1.22 3.79 -22.59
C HIS A 143 -0.08 3.00 -22.33
N GLU A 144 -1.22 3.69 -22.33
CA GLU A 144 -2.53 3.07 -22.19
C GLU A 144 -3.08 2.66 -23.57
N PRO A 145 -3.92 1.62 -23.67
CA PRO A 145 -4.51 1.18 -24.93
C PRO A 145 -5.29 2.30 -25.63
N ALA A 146 -5.17 2.36 -26.94
CA ALA A 146 -5.97 3.23 -27.80
C ALA A 146 -7.42 2.73 -27.81
N SER A 147 -8.37 3.67 -27.77
CA SER A 147 -9.79 3.33 -27.89
C SER A 147 -10.12 2.80 -29.29
N GLN A 148 -11.24 2.08 -29.41
CA GLN A 148 -11.67 1.56 -30.72
C GLN A 148 -11.80 2.66 -31.78
N GLN A 149 -12.20 3.87 -31.40
CA GLN A 149 -12.31 5.00 -32.33
C GLN A 149 -10.95 5.44 -32.88
N VAL A 150 -9.91 5.39 -32.04
CA VAL A 150 -8.52 5.67 -32.45
C VAL A 150 -8.01 4.54 -33.35
N LEU A 151 -8.32 3.29 -33.02
CA LEU A 151 -7.97 2.13 -33.86
C LEU A 151 -8.65 2.20 -35.23
N ASP A 152 -9.93 2.56 -35.28
CA ASP A 152 -10.66 2.76 -36.54
C ASP A 152 -10.05 3.91 -37.37
N ALA A 153 -9.65 5.00 -36.70
CA ALA A 153 -8.97 6.12 -37.35
C ALA A 153 -7.58 5.74 -37.89
N LEU A 154 -6.84 4.86 -37.20
CA LEU A 154 -5.56 4.33 -37.69
C LEU A 154 -5.70 3.63 -39.04
N PHE A 155 -6.75 2.83 -39.22
CA PHE A 155 -7.03 2.16 -40.50
C PHE A 155 -7.50 3.15 -41.59
N GLY A 156 -8.16 4.24 -41.21
CA GLY A 156 -8.68 5.26 -42.12
C GLY A 156 -7.72 6.42 -42.46
N GLY A 157 -6.54 6.46 -41.83
CA GLY A 157 -5.52 7.49 -42.06
C GLY A 157 -5.92 8.91 -41.63
N ASP A 158 -5.18 9.92 -42.09
CA ASP A 158 -5.33 11.32 -41.65
C ASP A 158 -6.74 11.91 -41.81
N ALA A 159 -7.51 11.46 -42.81
CA ALA A 159 -8.89 11.92 -43.00
C ALA A 159 -9.84 11.40 -41.90
N ALA A 160 -9.68 10.14 -41.50
CA ALA A 160 -10.42 9.56 -40.37
C ALA A 160 -9.95 10.15 -39.04
N PHE A 161 -8.65 10.44 -38.90
CA PHE A 161 -8.14 11.13 -37.72
C PHE A 161 -8.66 12.57 -37.61
N ALA A 162 -8.78 13.31 -38.72
CA ALA A 162 -9.37 14.63 -38.71
C ALA A 162 -10.84 14.62 -38.24
N ASP A 163 -11.55 13.52 -38.50
CA ASP A 163 -12.90 13.31 -38.00
C ASP A 163 -12.93 12.93 -36.51
N LEU A 164 -12.01 12.07 -36.06
CA LEU A 164 -11.78 11.80 -34.63
C LEU A 164 -11.49 13.10 -33.87
N ALA A 165 -10.59 13.95 -34.37
CA ALA A 165 -10.23 15.22 -33.74
C ALA A 165 -11.42 16.19 -33.60
N ARG A 166 -12.42 16.11 -34.48
CA ARG A 166 -13.66 16.90 -34.37
C ARG A 166 -14.65 16.31 -33.36
N ARG A 167 -14.78 14.98 -33.32
CA ARG A 167 -15.78 14.30 -32.47
C ARG A 167 -15.29 14.06 -31.05
N SER A 168 -14.00 13.85 -30.87
CA SER A 168 -13.35 13.44 -29.62
C SER A 168 -11.95 14.05 -29.55
N PRO A 169 -11.86 15.40 -29.41
CA PRO A 169 -10.59 16.11 -29.46
C PRO A 169 -9.60 15.66 -28.37
N ALA A 170 -10.09 15.30 -27.17
CA ALA A 170 -9.26 14.77 -26.08
C ALA A 170 -8.52 13.47 -26.49
N GLU A 171 -9.24 12.50 -27.07
CA GLU A 171 -8.65 11.25 -27.58
C GLU A 171 -7.68 11.51 -28.74
N ALA A 172 -7.98 12.47 -29.60
CA ALA A 172 -7.07 12.85 -30.69
C ALA A 172 -5.75 13.45 -30.18
N PHE A 173 -5.77 14.30 -29.15
CA PHE A 173 -4.55 14.82 -28.53
C PHE A 173 -3.77 13.72 -27.79
N ARG A 174 -4.46 12.92 -26.98
CA ARG A 174 -3.88 11.80 -26.22
C ARG A 174 -3.12 10.81 -27.11
N CYS A 175 -3.67 10.50 -28.29
CA CYS A 175 -3.12 9.52 -29.22
C CYS A 175 -2.44 10.17 -30.45
N SER A 176 -2.09 11.46 -30.38
CA SER A 176 -1.55 12.22 -31.51
C SER A 176 -0.22 11.68 -32.05
N SER A 177 0.56 10.98 -31.23
CA SER A 177 1.82 10.34 -31.63
C SER A 177 1.65 9.26 -32.71
N LEU A 178 0.46 8.66 -32.79
CA LEU A 178 0.13 7.62 -33.78
C LEU A 178 -0.17 8.20 -35.17
N PHE A 179 -0.37 9.52 -35.28
CA PHE A 179 -0.76 10.21 -36.50
C PHE A 179 0.23 11.36 -36.81
N PRO A 180 1.41 11.05 -37.38
CA PRO A 180 2.48 12.03 -37.58
C PRO A 180 2.23 13.01 -38.75
N GLY A 181 1.26 12.75 -39.63
CA GLY A 181 1.03 13.51 -40.86
C GLY A 181 0.63 14.98 -40.68
N ASP A 182 0.89 15.79 -41.71
CA ASP A 182 0.61 17.24 -41.70
C ASP A 182 -0.90 17.53 -41.62
N ALA A 183 -1.74 16.71 -42.25
CA ALA A 183 -3.19 16.86 -42.18
C ALA A 183 -3.73 16.51 -40.78
N ALA A 184 -3.14 15.50 -40.13
CA ALA A 184 -3.43 15.20 -38.73
C ALA A 184 -3.02 16.35 -37.79
N LEU A 185 -1.85 16.97 -38.03
CA LEU A 185 -1.40 18.13 -37.27
C LEU A 185 -2.32 19.35 -37.45
N ALA A 186 -2.76 19.61 -38.69
CA ALA A 186 -3.74 20.66 -38.97
C ALA A 186 -5.08 20.41 -38.24
N ALA A 187 -5.56 19.17 -38.22
CA ALA A 187 -6.76 18.80 -37.49
C ALA A 187 -6.63 19.02 -35.97
N LEU A 188 -5.47 18.68 -35.38
CA LEU A 188 -5.18 18.97 -33.97
C LEU A 188 -5.17 20.47 -33.70
N ARG A 189 -4.57 21.28 -34.60
CA ARG A 189 -4.57 22.74 -34.47
C ARG A 189 -6.00 23.30 -34.42
N ASP A 190 -6.90 22.76 -35.23
CA ASP A 190 -8.30 23.19 -35.28
C ASP A 190 -9.13 22.66 -34.09
N ALA A 191 -8.70 21.57 -33.47
CA ALA A 191 -9.30 21.00 -32.27
C ALA A 191 -8.96 21.77 -30.96
N VAL A 192 -7.87 22.54 -30.92
CA VAL A 192 -7.41 23.27 -29.72
C VAL A 192 -8.52 24.06 -28.99
N PRO A 193 -9.40 24.83 -29.66
CA PRO A 193 -10.44 25.58 -28.95
C PRO A 193 -11.45 24.72 -28.17
N GLN A 194 -11.56 23.43 -28.50
CA GLN A 194 -12.48 22.49 -27.85
C GLN A 194 -11.80 21.70 -26.72
N ALA A 195 -10.47 21.56 -26.77
CA ALA A 195 -9.70 20.74 -25.85
C ALA A 195 -8.31 21.35 -25.56
N PRO A 196 -8.25 22.58 -25.03
CA PRO A 196 -6.96 23.27 -24.85
C PRO A 196 -6.11 22.62 -23.76
N PHE A 197 -6.73 22.03 -22.72
CA PHE A 197 -5.99 21.32 -21.68
C PHE A 197 -5.41 20.00 -22.19
N ASP A 198 -6.13 19.25 -23.03
CA ASP A 198 -5.59 18.05 -23.67
C ASP A 198 -4.42 18.40 -24.61
N ALA A 199 -4.51 19.51 -25.33
CA ALA A 199 -3.39 20.03 -26.12
C ALA A 199 -2.16 20.40 -25.26
N VAL A 200 -2.39 20.97 -24.07
CA VAL A 200 -1.32 21.23 -23.09
C VAL A 200 -0.74 19.93 -22.53
N GLY A 201 -1.58 18.94 -22.22
CA GLY A 201 -1.13 17.62 -21.77
C GLY A 201 -0.27 16.89 -22.82
N ALA A 202 -0.58 17.08 -24.10
CA ALA A 202 0.19 16.55 -25.22
C ALA A 202 1.42 17.42 -25.60
N ALA A 203 1.71 18.51 -24.89
CA ALA A 203 2.71 19.50 -25.32
C ALA A 203 4.12 18.92 -25.50
N ASP A 204 4.55 18.00 -24.65
CA ASP A 204 5.88 17.38 -24.79
C ASP A 204 5.97 16.56 -26.09
N GLN A 205 4.90 15.86 -26.49
CA GLN A 205 4.84 15.12 -27.76
C GLN A 205 4.82 16.08 -28.95
N LEU A 206 3.95 17.10 -28.90
CA LEU A 206 3.78 18.09 -29.96
C LEU A 206 5.04 18.92 -30.20
N SER A 207 5.80 19.26 -29.15
CA SER A 207 7.02 20.08 -29.24
C SER A 207 8.11 19.48 -30.14
N THR A 208 8.09 18.16 -30.34
CA THR A 208 9.04 17.45 -31.20
C THR A 208 8.67 17.49 -32.69
N ARG A 209 7.45 17.94 -33.03
CA ARG A 209 6.90 17.92 -34.38
C ARG A 209 7.01 19.29 -35.05
N PRO A 210 7.38 19.37 -36.34
CA PRO A 210 7.28 20.62 -37.10
C PRO A 210 5.85 21.16 -37.04
N GLY A 211 5.66 22.42 -36.64
CA GLY A 211 4.34 23.05 -36.48
C GLY A 211 3.61 22.76 -35.16
N GLY A 212 4.12 21.85 -34.31
CA GLY A 212 3.50 21.54 -33.01
C GLY A 212 3.57 22.71 -32.02
N GLU A 213 4.60 23.54 -32.07
CA GLU A 213 4.70 24.76 -31.25
C GLU A 213 3.56 25.76 -31.52
N GLU A 214 3.00 25.81 -32.73
CA GLU A 214 1.84 26.66 -33.01
C GLU A 214 0.58 26.16 -32.28
N ILE A 215 0.42 24.85 -32.18
CA ILE A 215 -0.69 24.21 -31.45
C ILE A 215 -0.56 24.50 -29.96
N ILE A 216 0.64 24.33 -29.40
CA ILE A 216 0.94 24.61 -28.00
C ILE A 216 0.70 26.10 -27.70
N ALA A 217 1.23 27.00 -28.52
CA ALA A 217 1.04 28.44 -28.33
C ALA A 217 -0.45 28.84 -28.36
N ARG A 218 -1.24 28.24 -29.27
CA ARG A 218 -2.69 28.46 -29.33
C ARG A 218 -3.41 27.93 -28.08
N ALA A 219 -2.98 26.79 -27.55
CA ALA A 219 -3.56 26.19 -26.36
C ALA A 219 -3.26 26.98 -25.08
N LEU A 220 -2.13 27.70 -25.05
CA LEU A 220 -1.71 28.54 -23.91
C LEU A 220 -2.39 29.91 -23.85
N ASP A 221 -3.35 30.22 -24.73
CA ASP A 221 -4.16 31.43 -24.63
C ASP A 221 -4.93 31.45 -23.30
N LEU A 222 -4.63 32.44 -22.45
CA LEU A 222 -5.19 32.52 -21.10
C LEU A 222 -6.72 32.66 -21.12
N GLY A 223 -7.28 33.37 -22.11
CA GLY A 223 -8.72 33.51 -22.26
C GLY A 223 -9.40 32.20 -22.59
N LEU A 224 -8.81 31.41 -23.48
CA LEU A 224 -9.26 30.07 -23.85
C LEU A 224 -9.17 29.10 -22.67
N LEU A 225 -8.02 29.03 -22.00
CA LEU A 225 -7.83 28.18 -20.82
C LEU A 225 -8.84 28.51 -19.73
N THR A 226 -9.04 29.80 -19.43
CA THR A 226 -10.00 30.23 -18.39
C THR A 226 -11.43 29.81 -18.72
N ARG A 227 -11.87 29.90 -19.98
CA ARG A 227 -13.22 29.46 -20.39
C ARG A 227 -13.38 27.94 -20.41
N SER A 228 -12.27 27.21 -20.56
CA SER A 228 -12.27 25.75 -20.74
C SER A 228 -11.91 24.99 -19.46
N LEU A 229 -11.90 25.67 -18.30
CA LEU A 229 -11.56 25.06 -17.02
C LEU A 229 -12.50 23.92 -16.61
N GLU A 230 -13.67 23.77 -17.24
CA GLU A 230 -14.68 22.72 -17.04
C GLU A 230 -14.59 21.99 -15.69
N GLY A 231 -15.09 22.67 -14.65
CA GLY A 231 -15.12 22.12 -13.30
C GLY A 231 -13.79 22.08 -12.54
N GLY A 232 -12.75 22.71 -13.07
CA GLY A 232 -11.48 23.03 -12.41
C GLY A 232 -10.41 21.94 -12.48
N MET A 233 -10.79 20.67 -12.68
CA MET A 233 -9.86 19.52 -12.74
C MET A 233 -8.80 19.62 -13.84
N PRO A 234 -9.12 19.99 -15.09
CA PRO A 234 -8.15 20.02 -16.19
C PRO A 234 -6.91 20.86 -15.90
N PHE A 235 -7.06 21.94 -15.12
CA PHE A 235 -5.92 22.74 -14.67
C PHE A 235 -4.95 21.96 -13.78
N TYR A 236 -5.47 21.17 -12.84
CA TYR A 236 -4.63 20.45 -11.88
C TYR A 236 -3.95 19.24 -12.53
N GLU A 237 -4.67 18.54 -13.42
CA GLU A 237 -4.15 17.41 -14.22
C GLU A 237 -2.99 17.86 -15.13
N THR A 238 -3.06 19.08 -15.67
CA THR A 238 -2.02 19.62 -16.58
C THR A 238 -1.10 20.65 -15.93
N ARG A 239 -1.17 20.83 -14.61
CA ARG A 239 -0.47 21.90 -13.88
C ARG A 239 1.04 21.87 -14.10
N HIS A 240 1.63 20.69 -14.19
CA HIS A 240 3.06 20.51 -14.43
C HIS A 240 3.47 21.13 -15.78
N GLU A 241 2.71 20.85 -16.85
CA GLU A 241 2.95 21.38 -18.19
C GLU A 241 2.69 22.89 -18.27
N LEU A 242 1.62 23.36 -17.63
CA LEU A 242 1.31 24.79 -17.52
C LEU A 242 2.42 25.55 -16.79
N ARG A 243 2.98 24.99 -15.71
CA ARG A 243 4.06 25.61 -14.94
C ARG A 243 5.36 25.73 -15.74
N LYS A 244 5.63 24.81 -16.67
CA LYS A 244 6.81 24.90 -17.56
C LYS A 244 6.70 26.06 -18.56
N ARG A 245 5.47 26.43 -18.96
CA ARG A 245 5.22 27.26 -20.16
C ARG A 245 4.55 28.61 -19.89
N LEU A 246 3.80 28.75 -18.80
CA LEU A 246 3.14 30.01 -18.44
C LEU A 246 3.96 30.86 -17.47
N PRO A 247 3.89 32.21 -17.58
CA PRO A 247 4.37 33.10 -16.54
C PRO A 247 3.71 32.80 -15.19
N LYS A 248 4.46 33.00 -14.09
CA LYS A 248 3.96 32.76 -12.72
C LYS A 248 2.70 33.57 -12.38
N THR A 249 2.55 34.76 -12.95
CA THR A 249 1.37 35.62 -12.77
C THR A 249 0.12 34.97 -13.37
N ASP A 250 0.25 34.46 -14.58
CA ASP A 250 -0.86 33.94 -15.37
C ASP A 250 -1.28 32.57 -14.84
N LEU A 251 -0.30 31.74 -14.47
CA LEU A 251 -0.54 30.48 -13.79
C LEU A 251 -1.32 30.67 -12.47
N ARG A 252 -0.96 31.69 -11.67
CA ARG A 252 -1.69 32.02 -10.44
C ARG A 252 -3.10 32.51 -10.71
N ALA A 253 -3.28 33.35 -11.73
CA ALA A 253 -4.60 33.82 -12.13
C ALA A 253 -5.49 32.63 -12.54
N LEU A 254 -4.96 31.70 -13.33
CA LEU A 254 -5.66 30.49 -13.75
C LEU A 254 -5.97 29.57 -12.56
N GLU A 255 -5.02 29.36 -11.64
CA GLU A 255 -5.20 28.56 -10.42
C GLU A 255 -6.37 29.08 -9.57
N ILE A 256 -6.52 30.41 -9.42
CA ILE A 256 -7.64 31.00 -8.67
C ILE A 256 -8.99 30.67 -9.30
N HIS A 257 -9.08 30.71 -10.64
CA HIS A 257 -10.32 30.37 -11.34
C HIS A 257 -10.59 28.86 -11.28
N ALA A 258 -9.56 28.04 -11.46
CA ALA A 258 -9.65 26.59 -11.37
C ALA A 258 -10.12 26.14 -9.99
N ALA A 259 -9.55 26.70 -8.92
CA ALA A 259 -9.90 26.36 -7.55
C ALA A 259 -11.38 26.68 -7.24
N LYS A 260 -11.89 27.82 -7.72
CA LYS A 260 -13.31 28.17 -7.59
C LYS A 260 -14.22 27.24 -8.39
N ALA A 261 -13.85 26.92 -9.64
CA ALA A 261 -14.61 26.00 -10.47
C ALA A 261 -14.64 24.58 -9.87
N LEU A 262 -13.53 24.15 -9.28
CA LEU A 262 -13.40 22.87 -8.60
C LEU A 262 -14.26 22.79 -7.36
N ALA A 263 -14.18 23.78 -6.47
CA ALA A 263 -15.02 23.82 -5.27
C ALA A 263 -16.51 23.80 -5.64
N ALA A 264 -16.92 24.55 -6.67
CA ALA A 264 -18.30 24.54 -7.16
C ALA A 264 -18.71 23.18 -7.76
N SER A 265 -17.80 22.49 -8.42
CA SER A 265 -18.08 21.17 -9.02
C SER A 265 -18.16 20.07 -7.97
N LEU A 266 -17.25 20.08 -6.99
CA LEU A 266 -17.30 19.20 -5.83
C LEU A 266 -18.59 19.40 -5.04
N ALA A 267 -19.05 20.65 -4.89
CA ALA A 267 -20.32 20.93 -4.22
C ALA A 267 -21.55 20.40 -4.99
N ARG A 268 -21.51 20.43 -6.33
CA ARG A 268 -22.60 19.92 -7.19
C ARG A 268 -22.63 18.40 -7.30
N ASP A 269 -21.46 17.78 -7.47
CA ASP A 269 -21.32 16.32 -7.57
C ASP A 269 -20.18 15.81 -6.67
N PRO A 270 -20.43 15.70 -5.35
CA PRO A 270 -19.43 15.18 -4.43
C PRO A 270 -19.00 13.74 -4.73
N ALA A 271 -19.91 12.93 -5.26
CA ALA A 271 -19.69 11.50 -5.48
C ALA A 271 -18.80 11.24 -6.71
N GLY A 272 -19.01 11.97 -7.81
CA GLY A 272 -18.18 11.85 -9.01
C GLY A 272 -16.84 12.59 -8.91
N MET A 273 -16.77 13.69 -8.15
CA MET A 273 -15.55 14.50 -8.05
C MET A 273 -14.56 13.98 -7.01
N ALA A 274 -15.03 13.46 -5.87
CA ALA A 274 -14.14 13.00 -4.80
C ALA A 274 -13.13 11.94 -5.27
N PRO A 275 -13.51 10.86 -5.98
CA PRO A 275 -12.56 9.87 -6.49
C PRO A 275 -11.51 10.46 -7.42
N LYS A 276 -11.89 11.40 -8.30
CA LYS A 276 -10.95 12.07 -9.23
C LYS A 276 -9.90 12.90 -8.49
N ILE A 277 -10.34 13.66 -7.48
CA ILE A 277 -9.43 14.42 -6.62
C ILE A 277 -8.50 13.46 -5.85
N GLY A 278 -9.04 12.35 -5.35
CA GLY A 278 -8.27 11.34 -4.65
C GLY A 278 -7.19 10.69 -5.53
N ALA A 279 -7.57 10.26 -6.73
CA ALA A 279 -6.65 9.70 -7.72
C ALA A 279 -5.52 10.69 -8.04
N LEU A 280 -5.85 11.96 -8.33
CA LEU A 280 -4.82 12.96 -8.60
C LEU A 280 -3.87 13.17 -7.42
N LEU A 281 -4.39 13.20 -6.18
CA LEU A 281 -3.54 13.33 -4.99
C LEU A 281 -2.62 12.12 -4.83
N ASP A 282 -3.08 10.92 -5.17
CA ASP A 282 -2.28 9.69 -5.09
C ASP A 282 -1.27 9.60 -6.25
N ASP A 283 -1.62 10.03 -7.46
CA ASP A 283 -0.70 10.12 -8.60
C ASP A 283 0.45 11.09 -8.35
N MET A 284 0.18 12.17 -7.60
CA MET A 284 1.16 13.17 -7.18
C MET A 284 1.94 12.75 -5.90
N VAL A 285 2.05 11.46 -5.58
CA VAL A 285 2.67 10.99 -4.33
C VAL A 285 4.13 11.42 -4.17
N ASP A 286 4.87 11.48 -5.28
CA ASP A 286 6.28 11.87 -5.32
C ASP A 286 6.50 13.39 -5.43
N ASP A 287 5.43 14.16 -5.64
CA ASP A 287 5.51 15.61 -5.72
C ASP A 287 5.66 16.27 -4.34
N PRO A 288 6.31 17.46 -4.27
CA PRO A 288 6.35 18.22 -3.04
C PRO A 288 4.95 18.47 -2.46
N PRO A 289 4.73 18.38 -1.13
CA PRO A 289 3.41 18.57 -0.53
C PRO A 289 2.73 19.89 -0.90
N ALA A 290 3.51 20.95 -1.10
CA ALA A 290 3.02 22.27 -1.50
C ALA A 290 2.49 22.34 -2.94
N ASP A 291 2.82 21.35 -3.77
CA ASP A 291 2.31 21.16 -5.13
C ASP A 291 1.17 20.13 -5.12
N ARG A 292 1.37 18.96 -4.50
CA ARG A 292 0.37 17.88 -4.36
C ARG A 292 -0.99 18.37 -3.83
N PHE A 293 -0.97 19.11 -2.72
CA PHE A 293 -2.22 19.54 -2.08
C PHE A 293 -2.74 20.90 -2.56
N ARG A 294 -2.26 21.42 -3.69
CA ARG A 294 -2.81 22.68 -4.25
C ARG A 294 -4.28 22.59 -4.60
N ILE A 295 -4.72 21.41 -5.03
CA ILE A 295 -6.10 21.15 -5.42
C ILE A 295 -7.10 21.41 -4.27
N THR A 296 -6.65 21.32 -3.02
CA THR A 296 -7.54 21.47 -1.86
C THR A 296 -7.64 22.90 -1.33
N MET A 297 -6.88 23.85 -1.90
CA MET A 297 -6.69 25.19 -1.32
C MET A 297 -7.97 26.04 -1.23
N ALA A 298 -8.96 25.81 -2.10
CA ALA A 298 -10.23 26.54 -2.09
C ALA A 298 -11.38 25.78 -1.42
N MET A 299 -11.12 24.58 -0.89
CA MET A 299 -12.15 23.76 -0.27
C MET A 299 -12.44 24.24 1.16
N SER A 300 -13.73 24.31 1.51
CA SER A 300 -14.14 24.60 2.89
C SER A 300 -13.84 23.42 3.82
N SER A 301 -13.91 23.63 5.13
CA SER A 301 -13.76 22.52 6.09
C SER A 301 -14.85 21.44 5.92
N GLU A 302 -16.03 21.78 5.40
CA GLU A 302 -17.10 20.83 5.09
C GLU A 302 -16.78 19.99 3.86
N ASP A 303 -16.26 20.62 2.82
CA ASP A 303 -15.87 19.94 1.57
C ASP A 303 -14.72 18.97 1.84
N LEU A 304 -13.73 19.40 2.64
CA LEU A 304 -12.60 18.57 3.05
C LEU A 304 -13.04 17.39 3.93
N LEU A 305 -13.95 17.62 4.88
CA LEU A 305 -14.54 16.53 5.67
C LEU A 305 -15.28 15.55 4.76
N GLY A 306 -16.11 16.07 3.85
CA GLY A 306 -16.87 15.26 2.90
C GLY A 306 -16.01 14.49 1.92
N LEU A 307 -14.86 15.03 1.52
CA LEU A 307 -13.85 14.35 0.71
C LEU A 307 -13.25 13.18 1.51
N ILE A 308 -12.74 13.44 2.72
CA ILE A 308 -12.14 12.42 3.59
C ILE A 308 -13.15 11.31 3.93
N ALA A 309 -14.41 11.66 4.21
CA ALA A 309 -15.47 10.69 4.48
C ALA A 309 -15.68 9.71 3.31
N ARG A 310 -15.61 10.20 2.07
CA ARG A 310 -15.91 9.40 0.87
C ARG A 310 -14.75 8.53 0.42
N ILE A 311 -13.54 9.09 0.41
CA ILE A 311 -12.37 8.44 -0.21
C ILE A 311 -11.24 8.14 0.76
N GLY A 312 -11.33 8.59 2.02
CA GLY A 312 -10.25 8.45 3.01
C GLY A 312 -9.68 7.03 3.14
N PRO A 313 -10.51 5.98 3.24
CA PRO A 313 -10.03 4.60 3.32
C PRO A 313 -9.36 4.08 2.03
N GLN A 314 -9.58 4.73 0.89
CA GLN A 314 -9.05 4.35 -0.43
C GLN A 314 -7.75 5.08 -0.76
N LEU A 315 -7.52 6.23 -0.14
CA LEU A 315 -6.35 7.07 -0.37
C LEU A 315 -5.07 6.43 0.16
N TYR A 316 -3.94 6.78 -0.47
CA TYR A 316 -2.65 6.54 0.16
C TYR A 316 -2.59 7.22 1.51
N THR A 317 -1.91 6.59 2.46
CA THR A 317 -1.80 7.13 3.81
C THR A 317 -1.24 8.55 3.82
N SER A 318 -0.28 8.86 2.94
CA SER A 318 0.32 10.19 2.80
C SER A 318 -0.69 11.23 2.27
N SER A 319 -1.57 10.85 1.35
CA SER A 319 -2.70 11.68 0.88
C SER A 319 -3.67 11.96 2.02
N LEU A 320 -4.12 10.90 2.71
CA LEU A 320 -5.05 11.04 3.85
C LEU A 320 -4.44 11.91 4.96
N ASP A 321 -3.15 11.73 5.26
CA ASP A 321 -2.39 12.56 6.20
C ASP A 321 -2.47 14.04 5.84
N GLY A 322 -2.15 14.37 4.59
CA GLY A 322 -2.18 15.74 4.11
C GLY A 322 -3.58 16.32 4.14
N LEU A 323 -4.60 15.58 3.70
CA LEU A 323 -6.00 16.02 3.76
C LEU A 323 -6.46 16.31 5.19
N VAL A 324 -6.19 15.42 6.15
CA VAL A 324 -6.55 15.63 7.55
C VAL A 324 -5.81 16.84 8.13
N ASN A 325 -4.54 17.04 7.78
CA ASN A 325 -3.79 18.22 8.22
C ASN A 325 -4.34 19.52 7.64
N ILE A 326 -4.72 19.52 6.37
CA ILE A 326 -5.32 20.68 5.70
C ILE A 326 -6.70 20.97 6.28
N LEU A 327 -7.52 19.96 6.53
CA LEU A 327 -8.80 20.11 7.24
C LEU A 327 -8.60 20.78 8.60
N ARG A 328 -7.60 20.36 9.38
CA ARG A 328 -7.30 20.99 10.68
C ARG A 328 -6.91 22.46 10.56
N ILE A 329 -6.14 22.81 9.52
CA ILE A 329 -5.77 24.21 9.24
C ILE A 329 -7.03 24.99 8.88
N GLN A 330 -7.86 24.45 7.98
CA GLN A 330 -9.07 25.09 7.49
C GLN A 330 -10.11 25.31 8.60
N VAL A 331 -10.33 24.31 9.47
CA VAL A 331 -11.19 24.42 10.65
C VAL A 331 -10.76 25.59 11.55
N LYS A 332 -9.44 25.77 11.76
CA LYS A 332 -8.91 26.89 12.54
C LYS A 332 -9.11 28.23 11.84
N LEU A 333 -8.87 28.31 10.54
CA LEU A 333 -9.05 29.53 9.74
C LEU A 333 -10.52 29.98 9.73
N GLU A 334 -11.45 29.02 9.62
CA GLU A 334 -12.89 29.24 9.68
C GLU A 334 -13.41 29.48 11.12
N LYS A 335 -12.53 29.42 12.14
CA LYS A 335 -12.88 29.51 13.57
C LYS A 335 -13.96 28.51 13.99
N ARG A 336 -13.94 27.32 13.40
CA ARG A 336 -14.86 26.21 13.67
C ARG A 336 -14.21 25.19 14.59
N SER A 337 -14.99 24.18 14.98
CA SER A 337 -14.50 23.03 15.72
C SER A 337 -14.97 21.75 15.05
N PHE A 338 -14.27 20.64 15.28
CA PHE A 338 -14.74 19.32 14.88
C PHE A 338 -16.10 18.97 15.49
N LEU A 339 -16.41 19.47 16.69
CA LEU A 339 -17.72 19.25 17.33
C LEU A 339 -18.84 19.98 16.59
N ALA A 340 -18.57 21.17 16.04
CA ALA A 340 -19.51 21.86 15.17
C ALA A 340 -19.76 21.03 13.90
N LEU A 341 -18.68 20.61 13.22
CA LEU A 341 -18.78 19.75 12.03
C LEU A 341 -19.53 18.43 12.29
N ALA A 342 -19.41 17.84 13.48
CA ALA A 342 -20.15 16.63 13.84
C ALA A 342 -21.68 16.86 13.95
N ARG A 343 -22.11 18.09 14.23
CA ARG A 343 -23.51 18.43 14.52
C ARG A 343 -24.23 19.10 13.36
N GLU A 344 -23.49 19.68 12.43
CA GLU A 344 -24.04 20.45 11.33
C GLU A 344 -24.76 19.60 10.28
N GLU A 345 -25.84 20.15 9.72
CA GLU A 345 -26.76 19.39 8.86
C GLU A 345 -26.08 18.76 7.64
N ARG A 346 -25.13 19.48 7.02
CA ARG A 346 -24.43 19.03 5.80
C ARG A 346 -23.41 17.92 6.06
N THR A 347 -22.73 17.96 7.20
CA THR A 347 -21.60 17.08 7.53
C THR A 347 -21.96 15.95 8.49
N ARG A 348 -23.01 16.11 9.30
CA ARG A 348 -23.51 15.10 10.24
C ARG A 348 -23.79 13.74 9.58
N PRO A 349 -24.39 13.65 8.37
CA PRO A 349 -24.61 12.37 7.70
C PRO A 349 -23.32 11.66 7.25
N LEU A 350 -22.20 12.39 7.17
CA LEU A 350 -20.90 11.90 6.73
C LEU A 350 -19.94 11.67 7.91
N TRP A 351 -20.40 11.93 9.14
CA TRP A 351 -19.55 11.93 10.32
C TRP A 351 -19.03 10.53 10.65
N ALA A 352 -19.85 9.50 10.46
CA ALA A 352 -19.45 8.12 10.74
C ALA A 352 -18.26 7.70 9.86
N GLU A 353 -18.34 7.96 8.56
CA GLU A 353 -17.30 7.61 7.59
C GLU A 353 -16.04 8.45 7.82
N PHE A 354 -16.19 9.76 8.06
CA PHE A 354 -15.08 10.63 8.42
C PHE A 354 -14.37 10.18 9.70
N PHE A 355 -15.14 9.83 10.73
CA PHE A 355 -14.63 9.36 12.02
C PHE A 355 -13.81 8.09 11.82
N VAL A 356 -14.37 7.10 11.13
CA VAL A 356 -13.69 5.84 10.85
C VAL A 356 -12.42 6.07 10.04
N ALA A 357 -12.48 6.83 8.94
CA ALA A 357 -11.32 7.13 8.10
C ALA A 357 -10.18 7.79 8.90
N THR A 358 -10.53 8.70 9.80
CA THR A 358 -9.55 9.44 10.62
C THR A 358 -9.00 8.59 11.77
N VAL A 359 -9.88 7.90 12.51
CA VAL A 359 -9.51 7.18 13.74
C VAL A 359 -8.84 5.85 13.42
N ALA A 360 -9.42 5.04 12.54
CA ALA A 360 -8.81 3.76 12.14
C ALA A 360 -7.45 3.96 11.46
N GLY A 361 -7.28 5.07 10.74
CA GLY A 361 -5.98 5.51 10.18
C GLY A 361 -4.96 6.02 11.20
N GLY A 362 -5.24 5.92 12.51
CA GLY A 362 -4.30 6.25 13.58
C GLY A 362 -4.23 7.75 13.92
N ARG A 363 -5.26 8.54 13.57
CA ARG A 363 -5.27 10.01 13.73
C ARG A 363 -6.27 10.49 14.78
N ALA A 364 -6.66 9.63 15.71
CA ALA A 364 -7.60 9.97 16.79
C ALA A 364 -7.18 11.22 17.58
N ALA A 365 -5.88 11.35 17.89
CA ALA A 365 -5.35 12.51 18.61
C ALA A 365 -5.58 13.84 17.87
N SER A 366 -5.54 13.81 16.53
CA SER A 366 -5.78 14.97 15.68
C SER A 366 -7.25 15.43 15.71
N LEU A 367 -8.18 14.51 15.98
CA LEU A 367 -9.63 14.75 16.06
C LEU A 367 -10.05 15.26 17.44
N PHE A 368 -9.68 14.54 18.51
CA PHE A 368 -10.17 14.83 19.87
C PHE A 368 -9.47 16.01 20.55
N GLY A 369 -8.27 16.39 20.07
CA GLY A 369 -7.54 17.52 20.61
C GLY A 369 -7.11 17.33 22.07
N THR A 370 -7.19 18.39 22.87
CA THR A 370 -6.63 18.43 24.24
C THR A 370 -7.64 18.78 25.33
N ASN A 371 -8.91 19.04 25.00
CA ASN A 371 -9.95 19.38 25.98
C ASN A 371 -10.86 18.16 26.27
N PRO A 372 -10.83 17.58 27.49
CA PRO A 372 -11.62 16.40 27.84
C PRO A 372 -13.14 16.56 27.68
N ALA A 373 -13.69 17.74 27.98
CA ALA A 373 -15.13 17.98 27.85
C ALA A 373 -15.57 17.96 26.38
N ILE A 374 -14.77 18.58 25.51
CA ILE A 374 -15.03 18.57 24.06
C ILE A 374 -14.83 17.16 23.50
N ALA A 375 -13.80 16.44 23.94
CA ALA A 375 -13.55 15.06 23.52
C ALA A 375 -14.71 14.13 23.88
N ARG A 376 -15.28 14.28 25.09
CA ARG A 376 -16.48 13.55 25.53
C ARG A 376 -17.68 13.79 24.61
N GLU A 377 -17.96 15.05 24.30
CA GLU A 377 -19.07 15.42 23.42
C GLU A 377 -18.84 14.91 21.98
N LEU A 378 -17.61 14.98 21.47
CA LEU A 378 -17.24 14.40 20.18
C LEU A 378 -17.45 12.88 20.16
N MET A 379 -17.07 12.18 21.23
CA MET A 379 -17.31 10.74 21.35
C MET A 379 -18.80 10.42 21.34
N ARG A 380 -19.61 11.23 22.01
CA ARG A 380 -21.07 11.10 22.01
C ARG A 380 -21.65 11.22 20.60
N GLU A 381 -21.26 12.25 19.84
CA GLU A 381 -21.75 12.41 18.47
C GLU A 381 -21.24 11.29 17.55
N SER A 382 -20.01 10.82 17.77
CA SER A 382 -19.45 9.70 17.00
C SER A 382 -20.18 8.39 17.28
N LEU A 383 -20.48 8.08 18.55
CA LEU A 383 -21.29 6.91 18.94
C LEU A 383 -22.72 6.99 18.37
N ARG A 384 -23.32 8.18 18.31
CA ARG A 384 -24.65 8.39 17.68
C ARG A 384 -24.62 8.15 16.18
N ALA A 385 -23.58 8.64 15.50
CA ALA A 385 -23.44 8.47 14.05
C ALA A 385 -23.16 7.01 13.68
N LEU A 386 -22.33 6.31 14.47
CA LEU A 386 -21.95 4.92 14.23
C LEU A 386 -23.02 3.90 14.65
N LEU A 387 -23.86 4.24 15.64
CA LEU A 387 -24.86 3.34 16.23
C LEU A 387 -26.24 3.99 16.23
N PRO A 388 -26.88 4.10 15.05
CA PRO A 388 -28.18 4.76 14.92
C PRO A 388 -29.26 4.03 15.73
N ALA A 389 -30.17 4.81 16.30
CA ALA A 389 -31.18 4.31 17.25
C ALA A 389 -32.29 3.48 16.58
N ASP A 390 -32.36 3.45 15.24
CA ASP A 390 -33.40 2.72 14.49
C ASP A 390 -33.13 1.21 14.38
N GLY A 391 -32.06 0.72 15.04
CA GLY A 391 -31.72 -0.70 15.08
C GLY A 391 -31.14 -1.24 13.77
N LYS A 392 -30.93 -0.39 12.77
CA LYS A 392 -30.26 -0.79 11.53
C LYS A 392 -28.77 -1.05 11.79
N PRO A 393 -28.16 -2.03 11.11
CA PRO A 393 -26.72 -2.20 11.14
C PRO A 393 -26.05 -0.92 10.61
N PRO A 394 -24.84 -0.58 11.10
CA PRO A 394 -24.09 0.55 10.56
C PRO A 394 -23.86 0.38 9.06
N ALA A 395 -23.87 1.50 8.33
CA ALA A 395 -23.52 1.51 6.90
C ALA A 395 -22.06 1.08 6.66
N ILE A 396 -21.21 1.25 7.68
CA ILE A 396 -19.83 0.82 7.73
C ILE A 396 -19.77 -0.58 8.34
N ASP A 397 -18.83 -1.40 7.87
CA ASP A 397 -18.61 -2.72 8.45
C ASP A 397 -18.48 -2.68 9.98
N THR A 398 -19.20 -3.58 10.65
CA THR A 398 -19.34 -3.56 12.10
C THR A 398 -18.01 -3.77 12.83
N ALA A 399 -17.12 -4.60 12.31
CA ALA A 399 -15.82 -4.82 12.92
C ALA A 399 -14.90 -3.59 12.79
N VAL A 400 -15.01 -2.86 11.67
CA VAL A 400 -14.33 -1.57 11.49
C VAL A 400 -14.84 -0.54 12.50
N VAL A 401 -16.14 -0.49 12.75
CA VAL A 401 -16.74 0.38 13.79
C VAL A 401 -16.22 0.02 15.18
N ILE A 402 -16.24 -1.26 15.54
CA ILE A 402 -15.72 -1.76 16.84
C ILE A 402 -14.25 -1.34 17.00
N GLY A 403 -13.43 -1.57 15.97
CA GLY A 403 -12.01 -1.25 15.99
C GLY A 403 -11.75 0.25 16.11
N ALA A 404 -12.48 1.08 15.36
CA ALA A 404 -12.35 2.53 15.43
C ALA A 404 -12.74 3.08 16.82
N LEU A 405 -13.78 2.55 17.46
CA LEU A 405 -14.16 2.94 18.82
C LEU A 405 -13.07 2.58 19.85
N ALA A 406 -12.46 1.40 19.72
CA ALA A 406 -11.35 1.01 20.58
C ALA A 406 -10.11 1.87 20.35
N ASP A 407 -9.76 2.16 19.09
CA ASP A 407 -8.62 3.00 18.72
C ASP A 407 -8.81 4.47 19.13
N ALA A 408 -10.05 4.97 19.15
CA ALA A 408 -10.36 6.29 19.67
C ALA A 408 -9.89 6.46 21.12
N MET A 409 -9.98 5.41 21.94
CA MET A 409 -9.60 5.43 23.35
C MET A 409 -8.11 5.13 23.60
N ASP A 410 -7.35 4.67 22.59
CA ASP A 410 -5.93 4.35 22.73
C ASP A 410 -5.03 5.60 22.58
N LEU A 411 -5.39 6.65 23.31
CA LEU A 411 -4.67 7.93 23.33
C LEU A 411 -3.68 8.00 24.51
N ASP A 412 -2.55 8.66 24.27
CA ASP A 412 -1.53 8.90 25.29
C ASP A 412 -2.02 9.83 26.40
N SER A 413 -2.90 10.79 26.08
CA SER A 413 -3.44 11.76 27.04
C SER A 413 -4.41 11.08 28.01
N PRO A 414 -4.08 10.96 29.32
CA PRO A 414 -4.94 10.26 30.28
C PRO A 414 -6.29 10.94 30.46
N ALA A 415 -6.32 12.28 30.44
CA ALA A 415 -7.55 13.05 30.63
C ALA A 415 -8.52 12.91 29.44
N ILE A 416 -7.98 12.87 28.22
CA ILE A 416 -8.80 12.65 27.03
C ILE A 416 -9.32 11.22 27.02
N ARG A 417 -8.44 10.23 27.24
CA ARG A 417 -8.83 8.82 27.31
C ARG A 417 -9.94 8.60 28.34
N ALA A 418 -9.80 9.13 29.55
CA ALA A 418 -10.80 9.00 30.61
C ALA A 418 -12.18 9.54 30.19
N ALA A 419 -12.22 10.67 29.48
CA ALA A 419 -13.46 11.25 28.98
C ALA A 419 -14.14 10.36 27.92
N LEU A 420 -13.36 9.68 27.07
CA LEU A 420 -13.87 8.75 26.06
C LEU A 420 -14.36 7.44 26.70
N GLU A 421 -13.59 6.90 27.66
CA GLU A 421 -13.94 5.72 28.46
C GLU A 421 -15.29 5.92 29.20
N ASP A 422 -15.46 7.07 29.86
CA ASP A 422 -16.68 7.39 30.59
C ASP A 422 -17.91 7.51 29.67
N GLU A 423 -17.75 8.06 28.46
CA GLU A 423 -18.85 8.18 27.51
C GLU A 423 -19.21 6.82 26.89
N LEU A 424 -18.22 5.98 26.60
CA LEU A 424 -18.45 4.61 26.13
C LEU A 424 -19.23 3.81 27.18
N ALA A 425 -18.81 3.87 28.45
CA ALA A 425 -19.48 3.19 29.56
C ALA A 425 -20.93 3.69 29.74
N ALA A 426 -21.15 5.00 29.68
CA ALA A 426 -22.49 5.58 29.74
C ALA A 426 -23.39 5.08 28.58
N ARG A 427 -22.86 5.03 27.35
CA ARG A 427 -23.61 4.54 26.19
C ARG A 427 -23.90 3.05 26.27
N TYR A 428 -22.97 2.25 26.78
CA TYR A 428 -23.15 0.81 26.99
C TYR A 428 -24.31 0.51 27.96
N ARG A 429 -24.38 1.24 29.09
CA ARG A 429 -25.50 1.14 30.05
C ARG A 429 -26.83 1.47 29.39
N ALA A 430 -26.92 2.62 28.72
CA ALA A 430 -28.13 3.05 28.04
C ALA A 430 -28.59 2.05 26.95
N ALA A 431 -27.67 1.35 26.29
CA ALA A 431 -28.00 0.38 25.25
C ALA A 431 -28.54 -0.97 25.76
N GLY A 432 -28.47 -1.23 27.08
CA GLY A 432 -29.04 -2.44 27.69
C GLY A 432 -30.29 -2.21 28.52
N GLU A 433 -30.75 -0.96 28.63
CA GLU A 433 -32.07 -0.69 29.18
C GLU A 433 -33.13 -1.12 28.14
N PRO A 434 -34.14 -1.93 28.50
CA PRO A 434 -35.20 -2.29 27.58
C PRO A 434 -35.92 -1.03 27.09
N PRO A 435 -36.27 -0.93 25.79
CA PRO A 435 -36.93 0.25 25.26
C PRO A 435 -38.22 0.50 26.05
N ALA A 436 -38.40 1.73 26.52
CA ALA A 436 -39.62 2.14 27.21
C ALA A 436 -40.82 1.88 26.29
N LYS A 437 -41.59 0.82 26.60
CA LYS A 437 -42.88 0.40 26.01
C LYS A 437 -43.26 1.12 24.71
N THR A 438 -42.68 0.67 23.59
CA THR A 438 -43.35 0.78 22.28
C THR A 438 -43.86 -0.61 21.95
N GLY A 439 -45.16 -0.79 22.10
CA GLY A 439 -45.80 -2.06 21.79
C GLY A 439 -45.71 -2.32 20.30
N LEU A 440 -44.95 -3.34 19.90
CA LEU A 440 -45.22 -4.22 18.75
C LEU A 440 -44.10 -5.28 18.63
N GLN A 441 -44.55 -6.53 18.74
CA GLN A 441 -43.93 -7.80 18.33
C GLN A 441 -42.47 -8.09 18.73
N ASP A 442 -42.41 -8.83 19.83
CA ASP A 442 -41.35 -9.70 20.32
C ASP A 442 -40.81 -10.64 19.22
N VAL A 443 -39.70 -10.25 18.58
CA VAL A 443 -38.79 -11.21 17.94
C VAL A 443 -37.81 -11.65 19.02
N SER A 444 -38.19 -12.71 19.73
CA SER A 444 -37.33 -13.40 20.68
C SER A 444 -36.13 -14.00 19.94
N ILE A 445 -35.02 -13.29 19.88
CA ILE A 445 -33.72 -13.88 19.49
C ILE A 445 -33.21 -14.68 20.69
N ARG A 446 -33.57 -15.97 20.71
CA ARG A 446 -33.02 -16.95 21.66
C ARG A 446 -31.60 -17.33 21.22
N GLY A 447 -30.62 -16.63 21.79
CA GLY A 447 -29.22 -17.05 21.78
C GLY A 447 -28.38 -16.13 22.66
N GLY A 448 -27.92 -16.63 23.82
CA GLY A 448 -26.85 -16.08 24.68
C GLY A 448 -26.69 -14.55 24.82
N ILE A 449 -27.23 -14.01 25.92
CA ILE A 449 -27.21 -12.59 26.36
C ILE A 449 -28.09 -11.71 25.46
N GLY A 450 -29.24 -11.27 25.99
CA GLY A 450 -30.21 -10.39 25.31
C GLY A 450 -29.72 -8.96 25.09
N ASP A 451 -28.55 -8.79 24.48
CA ASP A 451 -27.93 -7.52 24.17
C ASP A 451 -28.37 -7.02 22.79
N THR A 452 -28.73 -5.73 22.71
CA THR A 452 -28.95 -5.05 21.43
C THR A 452 -27.67 -5.09 20.56
N PRO A 453 -27.77 -5.06 19.21
CA PRO A 453 -26.58 -4.99 18.34
C PRO A 453 -25.61 -3.87 18.73
N ALA A 454 -26.15 -2.69 19.08
CA ALA A 454 -25.37 -1.56 19.55
C ALA A 454 -24.61 -1.87 20.86
N ARG A 455 -25.26 -2.53 21.84
CA ARG A 455 -24.61 -2.94 23.08
C ARG A 455 -23.49 -3.95 22.84
N GLY A 456 -23.69 -4.87 21.90
CA GLY A 456 -22.64 -5.82 21.47
C GLY A 456 -21.43 -5.14 20.85
N ILE A 457 -21.65 -4.16 19.96
CA ILE A 457 -20.58 -3.37 19.34
C ILE A 457 -19.76 -2.60 20.38
N ILE A 458 -20.46 -1.87 21.27
CA ILE A 458 -19.82 -1.09 22.33
C ILE A 458 -19.06 -2.02 23.29
N GLY A 459 -19.67 -3.15 23.65
CA GLY A 459 -19.09 -4.13 24.56
C GLY A 459 -17.80 -4.75 24.04
N LEU A 460 -17.76 -5.10 22.75
CA LEU A 460 -16.55 -5.58 22.09
C LEU A 460 -15.48 -4.48 22.00
N ALA A 461 -15.87 -3.24 21.65
CA ALA A 461 -14.93 -2.11 21.62
C ALA A 461 -14.31 -1.83 23.00
N GLY A 462 -15.11 -1.89 24.06
CA GLY A 462 -14.63 -1.80 25.45
C GLY A 462 -13.68 -2.93 25.82
N SER A 463 -13.97 -4.17 25.38
CA SER A 463 -13.10 -5.32 25.66
C SER A 463 -11.75 -5.24 24.95
N LEU A 464 -11.73 -4.74 23.70
CA LEU A 464 -10.50 -4.44 22.96
C LEU A 464 -9.66 -3.39 23.66
N HIS A 465 -10.28 -2.30 24.09
CA HIS A 465 -9.60 -1.24 24.82
C HIS A 465 -9.02 -1.74 26.15
N ALA A 466 -9.82 -2.48 26.93
CA ALA A 466 -9.39 -3.08 28.19
C ALA A 466 -8.16 -3.98 28.02
N ALA A 467 -8.11 -4.79 26.96
CA ALA A 467 -6.97 -5.66 26.65
C ALA A 467 -5.66 -4.89 26.38
N ARG A 468 -5.74 -3.59 26.05
CA ARG A 468 -4.60 -2.74 25.65
C ARG A 468 -4.14 -1.75 26.68
N LEU A 469 -4.85 -1.64 27.79
CA LEU A 469 -4.47 -0.72 28.85
C LEU A 469 -3.01 -0.94 29.29
N SER A 470 -2.43 -2.14 29.10
CA SER A 470 -0.99 -2.39 29.28
C SER A 470 -0.49 -1.96 30.67
N GLY A 471 -1.33 -2.14 31.69
CA GLY A 471 -1.06 -1.69 33.07
C GLY A 471 -1.51 -0.26 33.39
N ARG A 472 -2.06 0.49 32.43
CA ARG A 472 -2.75 1.77 32.68
C ARG A 472 -4.08 1.49 33.39
N ALA A 473 -4.44 2.31 34.38
CA ALA A 473 -5.77 2.25 34.98
C ALA A 473 -6.82 2.84 34.04
N ALA A 474 -8.01 2.24 34.00
CA ALA A 474 -9.21 2.79 33.38
C ALA A 474 -9.99 3.64 34.39
N THR A 475 -11.02 4.37 33.93
CA THR A 475 -11.93 5.04 34.85
C THR A 475 -12.78 4.05 35.64
N PRO A 476 -13.22 4.40 36.87
CA PRO A 476 -14.14 3.55 37.64
C PRO A 476 -15.45 3.23 36.91
N ALA A 477 -15.96 4.18 36.12
CA ALA A 477 -17.16 3.98 35.31
C ALA A 477 -16.95 2.91 34.24
N PHE A 478 -15.78 2.90 33.58
CA PHE A 478 -15.43 1.90 32.58
C PHE A 478 -15.19 0.52 33.22
N GLU A 479 -14.46 0.46 34.33
CA GLU A 479 -14.19 -0.79 35.05
C GLU A 479 -15.47 -1.47 35.56
N ALA A 480 -16.46 -0.68 35.99
CA ALA A 480 -17.75 -1.17 36.47
C ALA A 480 -18.53 -1.97 35.41
N GLU A 481 -18.34 -1.68 34.11
CA GLU A 481 -19.06 -2.36 33.02
C GLU A 481 -18.53 -3.76 32.73
N ARG A 482 -17.35 -4.13 33.26
CA ARG A 482 -16.77 -5.48 33.15
C ARG A 482 -16.76 -6.00 31.72
N PHE A 483 -16.33 -5.16 30.78
CA PHE A 483 -16.39 -5.44 29.33
C PHE A 483 -15.78 -6.79 28.96
N SER A 484 -14.53 -7.07 29.37
CA SER A 484 -13.85 -8.32 29.02
C SER A 484 -14.55 -9.58 29.53
N GLN A 485 -15.34 -9.49 30.61
CA GLN A 485 -16.13 -10.61 31.13
C GLN A 485 -17.46 -10.75 30.41
N ASN A 486 -18.10 -9.62 30.08
CA ASN A 486 -19.42 -9.59 29.45
C ASN A 486 -19.37 -9.80 27.94
N HIS A 487 -18.25 -9.40 27.29
CA HIS A 487 -18.01 -9.45 25.85
C HIS A 487 -16.62 -10.01 25.55
N PRO A 488 -16.35 -11.29 25.87
CA PRO A 488 -15.02 -11.87 25.72
C PRO A 488 -14.55 -11.81 24.26
N LEU A 489 -13.28 -11.45 24.07
CA LEU A 489 -12.63 -11.48 22.77
C LEU A 489 -12.28 -12.92 22.38
N ALA A 490 -12.36 -13.22 21.09
CA ALA A 490 -11.92 -14.49 20.55
C ALA A 490 -10.40 -14.68 20.77
N ALA A 491 -10.00 -15.90 21.14
CA ALA A 491 -8.60 -16.26 21.15
C ALA A 491 -8.03 -16.21 19.73
N LEU A 492 -6.85 -15.62 19.58
CA LEU A 492 -6.18 -15.64 18.28
C LEU A 492 -5.63 -17.02 17.96
N PRO A 493 -5.66 -17.42 16.68
CA PRO A 493 -4.93 -18.59 16.21
C PRO A 493 -3.45 -18.52 16.61
N VAL A 494 -2.94 -19.58 17.24
CA VAL A 494 -1.53 -19.66 17.61
C VAL A 494 -0.68 -19.92 16.36
N LEU A 495 0.37 -19.14 16.15
CA LEU A 495 1.37 -19.41 15.12
C LEU A 495 2.36 -20.47 15.61
N SER A 496 1.86 -21.70 15.71
CA SER A 496 2.63 -22.88 16.13
C SER A 496 3.49 -23.42 15.00
N GLY A 497 4.47 -24.26 15.35
CA GLY A 497 5.32 -24.93 14.36
C GLY A 497 4.55 -25.77 13.36
N GLN A 498 3.47 -26.44 13.76
CA GLN A 498 2.62 -27.23 12.85
C GLN A 498 1.94 -26.37 11.78
N ARG A 499 1.65 -25.10 12.13
CA ARG A 499 0.98 -24.16 11.24
C ARG A 499 1.96 -23.43 10.32
N LEU A 500 3.16 -23.17 10.81
CA LEU A 500 4.20 -22.41 10.12
C LEU A 500 5.17 -23.29 9.33
N PHE A 501 5.34 -24.56 9.70
CA PHE A 501 6.29 -25.47 9.08
C PHE A 501 5.58 -26.70 8.54
N ARG A 502 5.97 -27.12 7.33
CA ARG A 502 5.67 -28.46 6.80
C ARG A 502 6.99 -29.18 6.61
N ASN A 503 7.14 -30.35 7.22
CA ASN A 503 8.38 -31.16 7.17
C ASN A 503 9.65 -30.36 7.55
N GLY A 504 9.55 -29.49 8.55
CA GLY A 504 10.67 -28.64 8.99
C GLY A 504 10.95 -27.42 8.09
N ILE A 505 10.14 -27.17 7.06
CA ILE A 505 10.32 -26.04 6.13
C ILE A 505 9.20 -25.02 6.34
N ASN A 506 9.59 -23.77 6.61
CA ASN A 506 8.71 -22.61 6.57
C ASN A 506 8.89 -21.90 5.23
N VAL A 507 7.83 -21.83 4.43
CA VAL A 507 7.84 -21.15 3.13
C VAL A 507 7.23 -19.77 3.28
N GLN A 508 7.94 -18.76 2.79
CA GLN A 508 7.50 -17.36 2.79
C GLN A 508 7.48 -16.81 1.37
N ARG A 509 6.43 -16.08 1.03
CA ARG A 509 6.29 -15.39 -0.25
C ARG A 509 6.51 -13.90 -0.03
N MET A 510 7.49 -13.30 -0.71
CA MET A 510 7.87 -11.89 -0.50
C MET A 510 7.82 -11.10 -1.81
N THR A 511 6.94 -10.12 -1.90
CA THR A 511 6.76 -9.31 -3.11
C THR A 511 7.52 -8.00 -3.02
N PHE A 512 8.37 -7.70 -4.01
CA PHE A 512 9.05 -6.43 -4.22
C PHE A 512 8.63 -5.83 -5.57
N TYR A 513 8.54 -4.51 -5.65
CA TYR A 513 8.00 -3.81 -6.81
C TYR A 513 9.06 -3.00 -7.55
N ASP A 514 8.81 -2.71 -8.83
CA ASP A 514 9.78 -2.03 -9.71
C ASP A 514 9.74 -0.50 -9.62
N ASP A 515 9.70 0.00 -8.38
CA ASP A 515 9.90 1.42 -8.07
C ASP A 515 11.26 1.61 -7.35
N PRO A 516 11.74 2.86 -7.19
CA PRO A 516 13.02 3.12 -6.53
C PRO A 516 13.15 2.47 -5.13
N ASP A 517 12.06 2.46 -4.35
CA ASP A 517 12.00 1.96 -2.99
C ASP A 517 11.96 0.43 -2.93
N GLY A 518 11.22 -0.22 -3.84
CA GLY A 518 11.16 -1.67 -4.02
C GLY A 518 12.50 -2.24 -4.48
N ARG A 519 13.16 -1.60 -5.45
CA ARG A 519 14.55 -1.94 -5.84
C ARG A 519 15.52 -1.77 -4.69
N ALA A 520 15.41 -0.70 -3.90
CA ALA A 520 16.26 -0.48 -2.73
C ALA A 520 16.04 -1.53 -1.63
N SER A 521 14.78 -1.85 -1.35
CA SER A 521 14.36 -2.87 -0.38
C SER A 521 14.82 -4.27 -0.78
N PHE A 522 14.73 -4.62 -2.06
CA PHE A 522 15.24 -5.90 -2.57
C PHE A 522 16.77 -6.01 -2.40
N ARG A 523 17.51 -4.94 -2.70
CA ARG A 523 18.96 -4.91 -2.42
C ARG A 523 19.25 -5.04 -0.92
N GLY A 524 18.44 -4.41 -0.06
CA GLY A 524 18.51 -4.54 1.40
C GLY A 524 18.34 -5.99 1.84
N PHE A 525 17.26 -6.62 1.38
CA PHE A 525 16.94 -8.04 1.59
C PHE A 525 18.13 -8.95 1.23
N LEU A 526 18.69 -8.83 0.02
CA LEU A 526 19.83 -9.65 -0.40
C LEU A 526 21.08 -9.46 0.47
N ARG A 527 21.35 -8.22 0.92
CA ARG A 527 22.51 -7.94 1.78
C ARG A 527 22.31 -8.55 3.17
N GLN A 528 21.14 -8.37 3.77
CA GLN A 528 20.80 -8.89 5.10
C GLN A 528 20.93 -10.42 5.16
N HIS A 529 20.30 -11.13 4.22
CA HIS A 529 20.28 -12.59 4.22
C HIS A 529 21.67 -13.18 3.92
N ARG A 530 22.45 -12.55 3.02
CA ARG A 530 23.85 -12.94 2.79
C ARG A 530 24.70 -12.79 4.06
N ALA A 531 24.53 -11.69 4.80
CA ALA A 531 25.26 -11.45 6.05
C ALA A 531 24.89 -12.47 7.15
N GLN A 532 23.68 -13.02 7.10
CA GLN A 532 23.22 -14.09 8.00
C GLN A 532 23.63 -15.50 7.54
N GLY A 533 24.36 -15.62 6.42
CA GLY A 533 24.84 -16.91 5.89
C GLY A 533 23.78 -17.71 5.12
N TRP A 534 22.73 -17.07 4.62
CA TRP A 534 21.70 -17.75 3.84
C TRP A 534 22.22 -18.04 2.42
N ALA A 535 21.78 -19.17 1.87
CA ALA A 535 21.99 -19.49 0.46
C ALA A 535 21.02 -18.67 -0.38
N LEU A 536 21.52 -18.01 -1.42
CA LEU A 536 20.73 -17.15 -2.31
C LEU A 536 20.85 -17.65 -3.74
N HIS A 537 19.72 -18.04 -4.34
CA HIS A 537 19.63 -18.56 -5.70
C HIS A 537 18.77 -17.62 -6.57
N ALA A 538 19.26 -17.27 -7.76
CA ALA A 538 18.46 -16.53 -8.73
C ALA A 538 17.80 -17.50 -9.72
N GLN A 539 16.53 -17.24 -10.01
CA GLN A 539 15.74 -17.88 -11.05
C GLN A 539 15.28 -16.81 -12.04
N SER A 540 14.70 -17.23 -13.17
CA SER A 540 14.11 -16.29 -14.13
C SER A 540 12.91 -15.59 -13.49
N GLY A 541 13.09 -14.34 -13.07
CA GLY A 541 12.04 -13.46 -12.53
C GLY A 541 11.83 -13.49 -11.01
N PHE A 542 12.49 -14.37 -10.28
CA PHE A 542 12.40 -14.46 -8.81
C PHE A 542 13.71 -14.96 -8.17
N ALA A 543 13.86 -14.75 -6.87
CA ALA A 543 14.98 -15.23 -6.08
C ALA A 543 14.51 -16.16 -4.96
N VAL A 544 15.31 -17.16 -4.62
CA VAL A 544 15.09 -18.08 -3.52
C VAL A 544 16.17 -17.89 -2.48
N ALA A 545 15.79 -17.51 -1.25
CA ALA A 545 16.69 -17.42 -0.11
C ALA A 545 16.41 -18.55 0.87
N ILE A 546 17.44 -19.31 1.25
CA ILE A 546 17.33 -20.49 2.11
C ILE A 546 18.20 -20.29 3.34
N SER A 547 17.59 -20.37 4.52
CA SER A 547 18.31 -20.20 5.77
C SER A 547 19.23 -21.38 6.07
N PRO A 548 20.29 -21.16 6.88
CA PRO A 548 20.95 -22.27 7.56
C PRO A 548 19.94 -23.08 8.36
N GLU A 549 20.16 -24.39 8.44
CA GLU A 549 19.33 -25.26 9.26
C GLU A 549 19.59 -25.01 10.74
N ARG A 550 18.52 -24.89 11.53
CA ARG A 550 18.59 -24.82 13.00
C ARG A 550 17.52 -25.72 13.60
N HIS A 551 17.96 -26.69 14.41
CA HIS A 551 17.06 -27.65 15.08
C HIS A 551 16.11 -28.37 14.10
N GLY A 552 16.62 -28.81 12.94
CA GLY A 552 15.83 -29.48 11.91
C GLY A 552 14.84 -28.56 11.19
N ARG A 553 14.99 -27.24 11.29
CA ARG A 553 14.14 -26.24 10.65
C ARG A 553 14.90 -25.37 9.68
N ARG A 554 14.24 -25.01 8.58
CA ARG A 554 14.72 -24.05 7.57
C ARG A 554 13.61 -23.09 7.19
N ILE A 555 13.99 -21.88 6.80
CA ILE A 555 13.12 -20.92 6.12
C ILE A 555 13.52 -20.88 4.64
N VAL A 556 12.52 -20.89 3.77
CA VAL A 556 12.64 -20.69 2.32
C VAL A 556 11.82 -19.47 1.95
N ILE A 557 12.47 -18.40 1.50
CA ILE A 557 11.81 -17.18 1.03
C ILE A 557 11.86 -17.17 -0.50
N VAL A 558 10.69 -17.10 -1.12
CA VAL A 558 10.52 -16.92 -2.57
C VAL A 558 10.18 -15.46 -2.82
N ALA A 559 11.15 -14.70 -3.32
CA ALA A 559 11.10 -13.25 -3.45
C ALA A 559 11.01 -12.80 -4.92
N ASP A 560 10.16 -11.82 -5.22
CA ASP A 560 10.12 -11.21 -6.55
C ASP A 560 11.43 -10.45 -6.83
N ILE A 561 11.91 -10.55 -8.07
CA ILE A 561 12.95 -9.65 -8.57
C ILE A 561 12.23 -8.44 -9.20
N PRO A 562 12.46 -7.21 -8.71
CA PRO A 562 11.89 -6.01 -9.31
C PRO A 562 12.24 -5.91 -10.81
N GLY A 563 11.25 -5.59 -11.63
CA GLY A 563 11.36 -5.50 -13.10
C GLY A 563 10.89 -6.76 -13.84
N ALA A 564 10.67 -7.88 -13.16
CA ALA A 564 10.18 -9.11 -13.79
C ALA A 564 8.65 -9.14 -14.05
N GLY A 565 7.91 -8.20 -13.45
CA GLY A 565 6.46 -8.07 -13.60
C GLY A 565 5.68 -9.32 -13.20
N ASP A 566 4.46 -9.44 -13.74
CA ASP A 566 3.56 -10.56 -13.43
C ASP A 566 4.08 -11.90 -13.97
N ALA A 567 4.88 -11.90 -15.04
CA ALA A 567 5.52 -13.09 -15.57
C ALA A 567 6.49 -13.71 -14.56
N GLY A 568 7.31 -12.89 -13.88
CA GLY A 568 8.18 -13.36 -12.80
C GLY A 568 7.41 -13.92 -11.61
N ARG A 569 6.29 -13.27 -11.26
CA ARG A 569 5.40 -13.70 -10.18
C ARG A 569 4.74 -15.05 -10.47
N ALA A 570 4.24 -15.23 -11.69
CA ALA A 570 3.70 -16.52 -12.15
C ALA A 570 4.77 -17.61 -12.14
N ALA A 571 5.98 -17.32 -12.63
CA ALA A 571 7.09 -18.28 -12.62
C ALA A 571 7.48 -18.74 -11.20
N ALA A 572 7.38 -17.85 -10.20
CA ALA A 572 7.62 -18.19 -8.80
C ALA A 572 6.57 -19.19 -8.26
N TRP A 573 5.29 -18.97 -8.58
CA TRP A 573 4.20 -19.90 -8.21
C TRP A 573 4.34 -21.25 -8.89
N ASP A 574 4.63 -21.27 -10.19
CA ASP A 574 4.85 -22.51 -10.93
C ASP A 574 6.02 -23.31 -10.35
N TRP A 575 7.10 -22.63 -9.96
CA TRP A 575 8.22 -23.27 -9.28
C TRP A 575 7.82 -23.85 -7.92
N MET A 576 7.16 -23.06 -7.05
CA MET A 576 6.71 -23.57 -5.75
C MET A 576 5.78 -24.78 -5.91
N ALA A 577 4.86 -24.75 -6.87
CA ALA A 577 3.94 -25.86 -7.14
C ALA A 577 4.68 -27.13 -7.56
N ARG A 578 5.69 -27.02 -8.45
CA ARG A 578 6.55 -28.16 -8.85
C ARG A 578 7.33 -28.74 -7.68
N GLU A 579 7.81 -27.90 -6.77
CA GLU A 579 8.53 -28.32 -5.56
C GLU A 579 7.60 -28.80 -4.43
N GLY A 580 6.28 -28.78 -4.63
CA GLY A 580 5.30 -29.15 -3.60
C GLY A 580 5.27 -28.18 -2.41
N LEU A 581 5.68 -26.93 -2.62
CA LEU A 581 5.75 -25.87 -1.62
C LEU A 581 4.50 -25.00 -1.66
N ALA A 582 4.02 -24.60 -0.48
CA ALA A 582 2.95 -23.62 -0.34
C ALA A 582 3.32 -22.61 0.76
N PRO A 583 3.18 -21.30 0.52
CA PRO A 583 3.57 -20.29 1.48
C PRO A 583 2.66 -20.30 2.72
N SER A 584 3.29 -20.36 3.88
CA SER A 584 2.62 -20.16 5.18
C SER A 584 2.66 -18.70 5.62
N ILE A 585 3.59 -17.91 5.07
CA ILE A 585 3.72 -16.48 5.34
C ILE A 585 3.74 -15.72 4.01
N VAL A 586 2.96 -14.64 3.90
CA VAL A 586 2.98 -13.72 2.76
C VAL A 586 3.43 -12.34 3.23
N ILE A 587 4.33 -11.70 2.50
CA ILE A 587 5.00 -10.47 2.92
C ILE A 587 4.94 -9.45 1.78
N HIS A 588 4.26 -8.33 2.03
CA HIS A 588 4.25 -7.17 1.16
C HIS A 588 5.41 -6.22 1.49
N ARG A 589 6.31 -5.98 0.52
CA ARG A 589 7.43 -5.03 0.61
C ARG A 589 7.31 -3.98 -0.50
N GLY A 590 6.34 -3.08 -0.35
CA GLY A 590 6.07 -2.01 -1.31
C GLY A 590 5.23 -0.88 -0.72
N HIS A 591 4.83 0.03 -1.60
CA HIS A 591 3.86 1.07 -1.31
C HIS A 591 2.42 0.51 -1.31
N SER A 592 1.49 1.23 -0.65
CA SER A 592 0.09 0.82 -0.51
C SER A 592 -0.64 0.55 -1.83
N TYR A 593 -0.23 1.20 -2.93
CA TYR A 593 -0.82 0.98 -4.26
C TYR A 593 -0.50 -0.36 -4.90
N HIS A 594 0.54 -1.02 -4.40
CA HIS A 594 0.91 -2.34 -4.87
C HIS A 594 0.20 -3.47 -4.09
N GLU A 595 -0.60 -3.13 -3.08
CA GLU A 595 -1.21 -4.13 -2.18
C GLU A 595 -2.17 -5.08 -2.90
N ASP A 596 -2.89 -4.60 -3.92
CA ASP A 596 -3.84 -5.43 -4.67
C ASP A 596 -3.13 -6.53 -5.47
N ALA A 597 -1.92 -6.25 -5.98
CA ALA A 597 -1.08 -7.27 -6.59
C ALA A 597 -0.65 -8.32 -5.55
N THR A 598 -0.19 -7.91 -4.36
CA THR A 598 0.16 -8.88 -3.30
C THR A 598 -1.05 -9.64 -2.76
N MET A 599 -2.26 -9.06 -2.81
CA MET A 599 -3.48 -9.73 -2.34
C MET A 599 -3.67 -11.08 -3.05
N THR A 600 -3.28 -11.16 -4.33
CA THR A 600 -3.31 -12.39 -5.14
C THR A 600 -2.44 -13.53 -4.61
N GLU A 601 -1.43 -13.20 -3.79
CA GLU A 601 -0.49 -14.16 -3.21
C GLU A 601 -1.01 -14.84 -1.94
N ILE A 602 -2.13 -14.36 -1.38
CA ILE A 602 -2.73 -14.87 -0.15
C ILE A 602 -3.65 -16.03 -0.48
N ALA A 603 -3.36 -17.20 0.11
CA ALA A 603 -4.14 -18.43 -0.04
C ALA A 603 -4.84 -18.81 1.27
N PRO A 604 -5.89 -19.65 1.25
CA PRO A 604 -6.61 -20.05 2.47
C PRO A 604 -5.72 -20.67 3.56
N GLY A 605 -4.63 -21.33 3.17
CA GLY A 605 -3.65 -21.92 4.08
C GLY A 605 -2.61 -20.95 4.66
N THR A 606 -2.62 -19.68 4.28
CA THR A 606 -1.68 -18.68 4.78
C THR A 606 -1.90 -18.45 6.28
N ALA A 607 -0.83 -18.60 7.07
CA ALA A 607 -0.87 -18.48 8.52
C ALA A 607 -0.65 -17.03 8.99
N LEU A 608 0.21 -16.30 8.29
CA LEU A 608 0.58 -14.92 8.62
C LEU A 608 0.71 -14.08 7.35
N VAL A 609 0.14 -12.87 7.37
CA VAL A 609 0.35 -11.85 6.35
C VAL A 609 1.02 -10.64 6.99
N PHE A 610 2.08 -10.14 6.34
CA PHE A 610 2.79 -8.93 6.73
C PHE A 610 2.56 -7.82 5.70
N TRP A 611 1.80 -6.79 6.07
CA TRP A 611 1.59 -5.59 5.26
C TRP A 611 2.56 -4.48 5.69
N GLY A 612 3.75 -4.45 5.07
CA GLY A 612 4.80 -3.47 5.36
C GLY A 612 4.64 -2.10 4.68
N SER A 613 3.57 -1.91 3.92
CA SER A 613 3.14 -0.67 3.29
C SER A 613 2.53 0.29 4.30
N CYS A 614 2.42 1.57 3.96
CA CYS A 614 1.66 2.54 4.74
C CYS A 614 0.16 2.16 4.76
N GLY A 615 -0.48 2.20 5.93
CA GLY A 615 -1.92 1.96 6.06
C GLY A 615 -2.35 0.52 5.82
N GLY A 616 -1.42 -0.45 5.75
CA GLY A 616 -1.73 -1.85 5.41
C GLY A 616 -2.79 -2.52 6.28
N HIS A 617 -3.13 -1.95 7.45
CA HIS A 617 -4.25 -2.36 8.28
C HIS A 617 -5.60 -2.33 7.53
N THR A 618 -5.78 -1.45 6.55
CA THR A 618 -7.01 -1.38 5.73
C THR A 618 -7.26 -2.67 4.94
N ARG A 619 -6.21 -3.46 4.66
CA ARG A 619 -6.27 -4.73 3.92
C ARG A 619 -6.65 -5.93 4.78
N LEU A 620 -6.85 -5.72 6.08
CA LEU A 620 -7.19 -6.79 7.01
C LEU A 620 -8.45 -7.56 6.57
N ARG A 621 -9.54 -6.87 6.22
CA ARG A 621 -10.79 -7.53 5.82
C ARG A 621 -10.58 -8.45 4.64
N SER A 622 -10.05 -7.90 3.54
CA SER A 622 -9.79 -8.65 2.30
C SER A 622 -8.82 -9.82 2.54
N THR A 623 -7.87 -9.65 3.46
CA THR A 623 -6.98 -10.72 3.90
C THR A 623 -7.75 -11.85 4.59
N LEU A 624 -8.63 -11.54 5.55
CA LEU A 624 -9.39 -12.53 6.30
C LEU A 624 -10.50 -13.19 5.46
N GLU A 625 -11.04 -12.51 4.45
CA GLU A 625 -11.96 -13.11 3.47
C GLU A 625 -11.27 -14.20 2.64
N ARG A 626 -9.97 -14.03 2.30
CA ARG A 626 -9.16 -15.04 1.59
C ARG A 626 -8.59 -16.11 2.52
N ALA A 627 -8.16 -15.72 3.70
CA ALA A 627 -7.52 -16.58 4.69
C ALA A 627 -8.08 -16.31 6.09
N PRO A 628 -9.25 -16.91 6.44
CA PRO A 628 -9.97 -16.62 7.69
C PRO A 628 -9.15 -16.82 8.97
N ASP A 629 -8.19 -17.74 8.96
CA ASP A 629 -7.34 -18.01 10.11
C ASP A 629 -6.05 -17.18 10.13
N ALA A 630 -5.72 -16.45 9.06
CA ALA A 630 -4.46 -15.71 8.98
C ALA A 630 -4.34 -14.64 10.07
N LEU A 631 -3.18 -14.59 10.72
CA LEU A 631 -2.83 -13.41 11.50
C LEU A 631 -2.33 -12.32 10.56
N VAL A 632 -2.64 -11.06 10.85
CA VAL A 632 -2.22 -9.92 10.04
C VAL A 632 -1.39 -8.99 10.89
N LEU A 633 -0.13 -8.82 10.51
CA LEU A 633 0.76 -7.79 11.05
C LEU A 633 0.80 -6.67 10.01
N ALA A 634 0.34 -5.49 10.38
CA ALA A 634 0.24 -4.37 9.46
C ALA A 634 0.65 -3.06 10.12
N THR A 635 0.93 -2.07 9.28
CA THR A 635 1.06 -0.69 9.73
C THR A 635 -0.33 -0.03 9.76
N GLN A 636 -0.61 0.74 10.81
CA GLN A 636 -1.82 1.54 10.92
C GLN A 636 -1.69 2.86 10.14
N ASN A 637 -0.48 3.41 10.09
CA ASN A 637 -0.19 4.69 9.44
C ASN A 637 1.06 4.55 8.55
N ILE A 638 2.26 4.85 9.05
CA ILE A 638 3.45 4.92 8.19
C ILE A 638 4.22 3.60 8.20
N GLY A 639 4.38 3.00 7.01
CA GLY A 639 5.34 1.94 6.74
C GLY A 639 6.73 2.49 6.41
N VAL A 640 7.76 1.78 6.85
CA VAL A 640 9.16 2.22 6.70
C VAL A 640 10.03 1.01 6.43
N SER A 641 10.77 1.03 5.33
CA SER A 641 11.63 -0.08 4.91
C SER A 641 12.59 -0.55 6.01
N THR A 642 13.26 0.37 6.72
CA THR A 642 14.20 0.03 7.80
C THR A 642 13.53 -0.66 8.99
N VAL A 643 12.29 -0.27 9.33
CA VAL A 643 11.51 -0.91 10.41
C VAL A 643 11.01 -2.28 9.94
N ASN A 644 10.51 -2.37 8.71
CA ASN A 644 10.10 -3.63 8.08
C ASN A 644 11.24 -4.66 8.09
N GLU A 645 12.42 -4.26 7.63
CA GLU A 645 13.61 -5.13 7.57
C GLU A 645 14.01 -5.65 8.95
N ALA A 646 14.07 -4.75 9.94
CA ALA A 646 14.43 -5.12 11.30
C ALA A 646 13.40 -6.07 11.92
N LEU A 647 12.10 -5.80 11.74
CA LEU A 647 11.02 -6.60 12.31
C LEU A 647 10.94 -7.99 11.67
N LEU A 648 11.05 -8.08 10.34
CA LEU A 648 11.10 -9.35 9.63
C LEU A 648 12.32 -10.17 10.02
N GLY A 649 13.50 -9.55 10.14
CA GLY A 649 14.71 -10.22 10.61
C GLY A 649 14.55 -10.82 12.02
N ILE A 650 13.93 -10.07 12.95
CA ILE A 650 13.62 -10.59 14.29
C ILE A 650 12.67 -11.78 14.21
N MET A 651 11.63 -11.69 13.38
CA MET A 651 10.68 -12.79 13.20
C MET A 651 11.32 -14.03 12.61
N GLU A 652 12.17 -13.90 11.59
CA GLU A 652 12.93 -14.99 10.98
C GLU A 652 13.88 -15.66 11.99
N GLU A 653 14.61 -14.86 12.79
CA GLU A 653 15.49 -15.35 13.85
C GLU A 653 14.69 -16.16 14.90
N ARG A 654 13.53 -15.64 15.33
CA ARG A 654 12.62 -16.31 16.28
C ARG A 654 11.99 -17.55 15.69
N LEU A 655 11.58 -17.53 14.44
CA LEU A 655 11.04 -18.70 13.74
C LEU A 655 12.07 -19.85 13.70
N LEU A 656 13.34 -19.55 13.42
CA LEU A 656 14.39 -20.57 13.40
C LEU A 656 14.78 -21.08 14.80
N ALA A 657 14.74 -20.21 15.81
CA ALA A 657 15.09 -20.56 17.19
C ALA A 657 13.98 -21.28 17.94
N ASP A 658 12.75 -20.76 17.84
CA ASP A 658 11.61 -21.17 18.65
C ASP A 658 10.65 -22.08 17.86
N GLY A 659 10.59 -21.95 16.52
CA GLY A 659 9.68 -22.72 15.65
C GLY A 659 8.23 -22.26 15.72
N ALA A 660 7.99 -21.17 16.43
CA ALA A 660 6.71 -20.54 16.61
C ALA A 660 6.94 -19.03 16.70
N ILE A 661 5.88 -18.24 16.55
CA ILE A 661 5.94 -16.79 16.79
C ILE A 661 5.23 -16.48 18.10
N ASP A 662 6.02 -16.07 19.10
CA ASP A 662 5.52 -15.40 20.30
C ASP A 662 5.61 -13.88 20.11
N TRP A 663 4.46 -13.23 19.96
CA TRP A 663 4.37 -11.78 19.77
C TRP A 663 4.96 -10.97 20.91
N ASN A 664 4.93 -11.47 22.16
CA ASN A 664 5.57 -10.78 23.28
C ASN A 664 7.09 -10.81 23.18
N ALA A 665 7.66 -11.96 22.81
CA ALA A 665 9.09 -12.09 22.60
C ALA A 665 9.56 -11.23 21.42
N VAL A 666 8.86 -11.29 20.27
CA VAL A 666 9.15 -10.48 19.09
C VAL A 666 9.09 -8.99 19.42
N TRP A 667 8.02 -8.50 20.06
CA TRP A 667 7.90 -7.06 20.36
C TRP A 667 8.89 -6.57 21.42
N LYS A 668 9.20 -7.40 22.42
CA LYS A 668 10.22 -7.06 23.43
C LYS A 668 11.57 -6.83 22.76
N GLU A 669 11.95 -7.70 21.84
CA GLU A 669 13.19 -7.58 21.09
C GLU A 669 13.16 -6.41 20.10
N ALA A 670 12.05 -6.24 19.37
CA ALA A 670 11.86 -5.12 18.45
C ALA A 670 12.01 -3.77 19.16
N ARG A 671 11.44 -3.58 20.36
CA ARG A 671 11.64 -2.37 21.17
C ARG A 671 13.10 -2.14 21.60
N GLY A 672 13.88 -3.21 21.70
CA GLY A 672 15.32 -3.15 22.01
C GLY A 672 16.17 -2.76 20.80
N ARG A 673 15.83 -3.26 19.61
CA ARG A 673 16.61 -3.12 18.36
C ARG A 673 16.18 -1.94 17.49
N ILE A 674 14.88 -1.64 17.44
CA ILE A 674 14.30 -0.61 16.56
C ILE A 674 14.16 0.69 17.34
N ARG A 675 14.99 1.68 17.00
CA ARG A 675 14.97 3.03 17.60
C ARG A 675 14.11 4.02 16.84
N ASP A 676 13.67 3.67 15.63
CA ASP A 676 12.80 4.50 14.82
C ASP A 676 11.43 4.66 15.47
N ARG A 677 11.04 5.90 15.76
CA ARG A 677 9.75 6.22 16.39
C ARG A 677 8.55 5.74 15.57
N ARG A 678 8.70 5.59 14.26
CA ARG A 678 7.64 5.12 13.35
C ARG A 678 7.28 3.66 13.59
N PHE A 679 8.09 2.89 14.32
CA PHE A 679 7.72 1.54 14.81
C PHE A 679 6.41 1.55 15.61
N ALA A 680 6.06 2.66 16.27
CA ALA A 680 4.77 2.81 16.95
C ALA A 680 3.55 2.67 16.01
N SER A 681 3.75 2.84 14.69
CA SER A 681 2.70 2.64 13.68
C SER A 681 2.42 1.17 13.37
N TYR A 682 3.25 0.24 13.83
CA TYR A 682 3.09 -1.19 13.57
C TYR A 682 2.21 -1.82 14.65
N LYS A 683 1.21 -2.57 14.24
CA LYS A 683 0.33 -3.31 15.14
C LYS A 683 0.62 -4.80 15.01
N ARG A 684 0.97 -5.42 16.14
CA ARG A 684 1.03 -6.89 16.23
C ARG A 684 -0.38 -7.46 16.17
N PRO A 685 -0.58 -8.67 15.61
CA PRO A 685 -1.91 -9.22 15.40
C PRO A 685 -2.77 -9.30 16.67
N ASP A 686 -2.16 -9.53 17.84
CA ASP A 686 -2.80 -9.61 19.16
C ASP A 686 -3.05 -8.26 19.84
N GLN A 687 -2.74 -7.15 19.16
CA GLN A 687 -3.05 -5.80 19.60
C GLN A 687 -3.76 -4.97 18.52
N ASP A 688 -4.08 -5.55 17.37
CA ASP A 688 -4.75 -4.88 16.26
C ASP A 688 -6.28 -4.88 16.47
N SER A 689 -6.90 -3.70 16.39
CA SER A 689 -8.30 -3.45 16.75
C SER A 689 -9.27 -4.10 15.83
N ALA A 690 -9.13 -3.79 14.54
CA ALA A 690 -10.01 -4.37 13.60
C ALA A 690 -9.75 -5.88 13.53
N ASN A 691 -8.52 -6.39 13.67
CA ASN A 691 -8.25 -7.84 13.58
C ASN A 691 -8.98 -8.62 14.70
N LEU A 692 -8.83 -8.15 15.93
CA LEU A 692 -9.52 -8.74 17.07
C LEU A 692 -11.04 -8.53 16.98
N ALA A 693 -11.50 -7.36 16.51
CA ALA A 693 -12.92 -7.06 16.31
C ALA A 693 -13.56 -7.95 15.24
N PHE A 694 -12.91 -8.11 14.09
CA PHE A 694 -13.39 -8.93 12.96
C PHE A 694 -13.59 -10.37 13.42
N ARG A 695 -12.61 -10.93 14.13
CA ARG A 695 -12.70 -12.30 14.66
C ARG A 695 -13.78 -12.45 15.72
N ALA A 696 -13.84 -11.52 16.68
CA ALA A 696 -14.85 -11.58 17.74
C ALA A 696 -16.27 -11.43 17.18
N TRP A 697 -16.46 -10.55 16.20
CA TRP A 697 -17.75 -10.34 15.54
C TRP A 697 -18.15 -11.52 14.66
N GLN A 698 -17.22 -12.10 13.89
CA GLN A 698 -17.48 -13.31 13.11
C GLN A 698 -17.91 -14.49 14.00
N ILE A 699 -17.24 -14.72 15.13
CA ILE A 699 -17.62 -15.79 16.05
C ILE A 699 -19.00 -15.54 16.66
N ARG A 700 -19.31 -14.29 17.04
CA ARG A 700 -20.62 -13.93 17.57
C ARG A 700 -21.72 -14.15 16.53
N THR A 701 -21.49 -13.78 15.28
CA THR A 701 -22.46 -13.94 14.20
C THR A 701 -22.62 -15.38 13.71
N ALA A 702 -21.58 -16.21 13.77
CA ALA A 702 -21.63 -17.63 13.43
C ALA A 702 -22.23 -18.52 14.54
N ALA A 703 -22.33 -18.01 15.77
CA ALA A 703 -22.99 -18.69 16.90
C ALA A 703 -24.52 -18.48 16.92
N HIS A 704 -25.05 -17.70 15.98
CA HIS A 704 -26.47 -17.46 15.71
C HIS A 704 -26.82 -18.06 14.34
#